data_AF-A0A4V0Z1S4-F1
#
_entry.id   AF-A0A4V0Z1S4-F1
#
_cell.length_a   1.000
_cell.length_b   1.000
_cell.length_c   1.000
_cell.angle_alpha   90.00
_cell.angle_beta   90.00
_cell.angle_gamma   90.00
#
_symmetry.space_group_name_H-M   'P 1'
#
loop_
_entity.id
_entity.type
_entity.pdbx_description
1 polymer ?
#
loop_
_entity_poly.entity_id
_entity_poly.type
_entity_poly.pdbx_seq_one_letter_code
_entity_poly.pdbx_strand_id
1 'polypeptide(L)'
;MRSSSTSAGRSGRWGSTLRRPRTAALALFAAFAIAFAPMVAPAPAQANPSSGFDPSNIISDANFYHGTAMSAAQIQVFLNQRVPRCTIGDPGRAAGSVWGSTRIASSCLRDARFTTSSRASNAYCRAYQGGANETAAAIIAKVGQSCGISPKVLLVMLEKEQSLVTDTWPTVRQFDVAMGYACPDSGPNNSANCDPSQTGFFQQVYRAAWQLQVYKAHPNSYNYKPFQANRIQWHPNAGCGTSLVTIQNWATAALYIYTPYRPNQAALNAGWGTGDSCSSYGNRNFYNFYKTWFGNTQLPFPVDGGIMSYWQANKSWLGNPAAAAVTVPANGGGRLQRFEGGNVYEPQSGAASGMTASSPILKAFAAAGGIEGSWGWPIAPAINQGASGLTTMRFQGGTVAETRGVGVFIVPESLRAEWEKYGGYSGSIGYPSAAAKTTASGAVAQDFARGTLVSVSGSGARRVDPAFLSAWRAGGGAGSATGVPIADPVVSTANGGGTTYRLQFGTMYRSSTGSATIPAGGFRNAYDAVGGVSGSLGWPKSALDCSLSNSGCTMEFQFGGGVWRPGGTLIRLAPSTFAAWRPLAEELGFPDGPASSVGTGDEAGTIEAFPGGNIYSSRSGAFALLNGPILDGYVAAGGPSQAWGWPAGAHVCNSDGAKCVMPFTGGVASWVSGGGLAFVDGEPGSRNVRISGSDRFETAVAMSQHGYSTSAGTVIVANGLDFPDALSAGALGAKWKAPLLLTRPDTLPAATAAEIERLRPSRIVVIGGTGAVSDAVVAKLEEFSERVDRVSGADRYATSIEIAKAGWANGTASDSFLVTGAGFPDALAAGAAAGKYEGPVLLVPGDAEKASTPIMSELSRLGTTTVHIVGGTGAVSSGIQSAVGQGRAVVRYAGVDRFDTSARIANGIFPDGTRTDTYWASGYSFADALAGGALVGAKGSPLLLTRQECVPGSVAEANARVVGVNTFLLGGSSVLGNEVLAGTRCAR
;
A
#
# COMPACT_ATOMS: atom_id res chain seq x y z
N MET A 1 -5.04 7.90 -37.80
CA MET A 1 -5.12 7.94 -39.28
C MET A 1 -3.72 8.21 -39.83
N ARG A 2 -3.22 7.30 -40.69
CA ARG A 2 -2.15 7.44 -41.73
C ARG A 2 -0.75 7.91 -41.25
N SER A 3 0.40 7.38 -41.66
CA SER A 3 0.85 6.41 -42.71
C SER A 3 2.39 6.34 -42.55
N SER A 4 3.04 5.21 -42.23
CA SER A 4 3.57 4.12 -43.10
C SER A 4 4.82 4.42 -43.96
N SER A 5 5.75 3.44 -43.93
CA SER A 5 6.79 3.04 -44.91
C SER A 5 8.06 3.90 -45.04
N THR A 6 9.30 3.43 -45.27
CA THR A 6 9.86 2.21 -45.92
C THR A 6 11.39 2.16 -45.64
N SER A 7 11.98 1.05 -45.18
CA SER A 7 12.70 -0.03 -45.92
C SER A 7 14.20 0.18 -46.29
N ALA A 8 15.00 -0.80 -45.84
CA ALA A 8 16.07 -1.54 -46.55
C ALA A 8 17.56 -1.11 -46.46
N GLY A 9 18.40 -2.06 -46.01
CA GLY A 9 19.62 -2.43 -46.74
C GLY A 9 20.89 -2.83 -45.96
N ARG A 10 21.11 -4.15 -45.77
CA ARG A 10 22.37 -4.96 -45.87
C ARG A 10 23.61 -4.57 -45.01
N SER A 11 24.52 -5.45 -44.57
CA SER A 11 24.88 -6.86 -44.82
C SER A 11 25.97 -7.32 -43.83
N GLY A 12 26.07 -8.63 -43.55
CA GLY A 12 27.27 -9.23 -42.93
C GLY A 12 27.10 -10.70 -42.50
N ARG A 13 27.26 -11.62 -43.46
CA ARG A 13 27.28 -13.11 -43.31
C ARG A 13 28.60 -13.62 -42.73
N TRP A 14 28.57 -14.74 -42.01
CA TRP A 14 29.51 -15.88 -42.17
C TRP A 14 28.70 -17.21 -42.15
N GLY A 15 28.98 -18.09 -43.12
CA GLY A 15 28.39 -19.43 -43.28
C GLY A 15 29.04 -20.49 -42.36
N SER A 16 28.71 -21.78 -42.39
CA SER A 16 28.35 -22.61 -43.54
C SER A 16 28.00 -24.06 -43.11
N THR A 17 26.95 -24.65 -43.71
CA THR A 17 26.90 -25.98 -44.39
C THR A 17 27.13 -27.29 -43.59
N LEU A 18 26.57 -28.49 -43.88
CA LEU A 18 25.65 -29.07 -44.89
C LEU A 18 25.36 -30.54 -44.48
N ARG A 19 24.30 -31.12 -45.08
CA ARG A 19 24.08 -32.55 -45.47
C ARG A 19 23.30 -33.51 -44.56
N ARG A 20 22.08 -33.83 -45.03
CA ARG A 20 21.49 -35.18 -45.04
C ARG A 20 22.04 -36.01 -46.21
N PRO A 21 21.92 -37.35 -46.17
CA PRO A 21 21.22 -38.05 -47.25
C PRO A 21 20.27 -39.18 -46.79
N ARG A 22 19.60 -39.77 -47.77
CA ARG A 22 18.43 -40.66 -47.76
C ARG A 22 18.80 -42.17 -47.81
N THR A 23 17.79 -42.99 -47.45
CA THR A 23 17.40 -44.32 -47.99
C THR A 23 18.30 -45.55 -47.85
N ALA A 24 17.76 -46.61 -47.25
CA ALA A 24 17.77 -47.98 -47.79
C ALA A 24 16.65 -48.83 -47.13
N ALA A 25 15.82 -49.44 -47.96
CA ALA A 25 14.88 -50.49 -47.61
C ALA A 25 15.44 -51.83 -48.12
N LEU A 26 15.22 -52.94 -47.40
CA LEU A 26 15.36 -54.29 -47.95
C LEU A 26 14.25 -55.19 -47.42
N ALA A 27 13.64 -55.87 -48.38
CA ALA A 27 12.48 -56.72 -48.25
C ALA A 27 12.85 -58.18 -47.96
N LEU A 28 11.91 -58.92 -47.36
CA LEU A 28 11.83 -60.38 -47.45
C LEU A 28 10.34 -60.75 -47.50
N PHE A 29 9.89 -61.18 -48.68
CA PHE A 29 8.61 -61.83 -48.92
C PHE A 29 8.84 -63.00 -49.88
N ALA A 30 8.43 -64.20 -49.46
CA ALA A 30 7.98 -65.30 -50.31
C ALA A 30 7.39 -66.39 -49.38
N ALA A 31 6.35 -67.16 -49.69
CA ALA A 31 5.20 -67.11 -50.59
C ALA A 31 4.40 -68.40 -50.29
N PHE A 32 3.07 -68.36 -50.13
CA PHE A 32 2.07 -69.12 -50.92
C PHE A 32 0.67 -69.12 -50.30
N ALA A 33 -0.30 -69.21 -51.20
CA ALA A 33 -1.74 -68.97 -51.09
C ALA A 33 -2.54 -69.97 -50.23
N ILE A 34 -3.77 -69.59 -49.84
CA ILE A 34 -5.05 -70.22 -50.24
C ILE A 34 -6.25 -69.64 -49.43
N ALA A 35 -7.33 -69.37 -50.17
CA ALA A 35 -8.75 -69.26 -49.80
C ALA A 35 -9.25 -68.18 -48.81
N PHE A 36 -10.12 -67.32 -49.35
CA PHE A 36 -11.09 -66.50 -48.65
C PHE A 36 -12.09 -67.38 -47.85
N ALA A 37 -12.13 -67.20 -46.54
CA ALA A 37 -13.33 -67.38 -45.72
C ALA A 37 -13.51 -66.09 -44.90
N PRO A 38 -14.72 -65.56 -44.71
CA PRO A 38 -14.90 -64.37 -43.89
C PRO A 38 -14.59 -64.75 -42.43
N MET A 39 -13.40 -64.39 -41.94
CA MET A 39 -13.14 -64.33 -40.52
C MET A 39 -13.98 -63.20 -39.93
N VAL A 40 -15.14 -63.56 -39.37
CA VAL A 40 -15.77 -62.76 -38.34
C VAL A 40 -14.72 -62.65 -37.22
N ALA A 41 -14.13 -61.47 -37.05
CA ALA A 41 -13.30 -61.20 -35.88
C ALA A 41 -14.14 -61.50 -34.62
N PRO A 42 -13.65 -62.28 -33.64
CA PRO A 42 -14.38 -62.46 -32.41
C PRO A 42 -14.54 -61.07 -31.77
N ALA A 43 -15.79 -60.70 -31.46
CA ALA A 43 -16.06 -59.51 -30.66
C ALA A 43 -15.19 -59.58 -29.39
N PRO A 44 -14.58 -58.47 -28.94
CA PRO A 44 -13.81 -58.49 -27.70
C PRO A 44 -14.72 -59.03 -26.59
N ALA A 45 -14.27 -60.07 -25.89
CA ALA A 45 -15.00 -60.64 -24.77
C ALA A 45 -15.33 -59.50 -23.78
N GLN A 46 -16.61 -59.12 -23.66
CA GLN A 46 -17.02 -58.16 -22.64
C GLN A 46 -16.58 -58.71 -21.28
N ALA A 47 -15.74 -57.97 -20.56
CA ALA A 47 -15.40 -58.30 -19.19
C ALA A 47 -16.71 -58.53 -18.42
N ASN A 48 -16.82 -59.65 -17.70
CA ASN A 48 -18.03 -59.99 -16.97
C ASN A 48 -18.43 -58.79 -16.08
N PRO A 49 -19.61 -58.17 -16.30
CA PRO A 49 -20.02 -56.96 -15.57
C PRO A 49 -20.14 -57.22 -14.07
N SER A 50 -20.34 -58.47 -13.65
CA SER A 50 -20.42 -58.90 -12.25
C SER A 50 -19.06 -59.16 -11.60
N SER A 51 -17.96 -59.03 -12.34
CA SER A 51 -16.60 -59.15 -11.79
C SER A 51 -16.37 -58.10 -10.70
N GLY A 52 -15.84 -58.52 -9.53
CA GLY A 52 -15.63 -57.64 -8.37
C GLY A 52 -16.88 -57.33 -7.55
N PHE A 53 -17.98 -58.06 -7.75
CA PHE A 53 -19.14 -58.00 -6.87
C PHE A 53 -18.76 -58.48 -5.46
N ASP A 54 -18.90 -57.61 -4.47
CA ASP A 54 -18.72 -57.93 -3.06
C ASP A 54 -20.10 -57.93 -2.36
N PRO A 55 -20.60 -59.09 -1.88
CA PRO A 55 -21.88 -59.15 -1.18
C PRO A 55 -21.87 -58.36 0.14
N SER A 56 -20.72 -58.11 0.74
CA SER A 56 -20.59 -57.35 1.98
C SER A 56 -20.59 -55.83 1.75
N ASN A 57 -20.25 -55.39 0.54
CA ASN A 57 -20.18 -53.99 0.14
C ASN A 57 -20.53 -53.82 -1.36
N ILE A 58 -21.82 -53.92 -1.69
CA ILE A 58 -22.30 -53.83 -3.08
C ILE A 58 -21.98 -52.45 -3.67
N ILE A 59 -22.12 -51.40 -2.85
CA ILE A 59 -21.81 -50.01 -3.18
C ILE A 59 -21.49 -49.25 -1.88
N SER A 60 -20.54 -48.33 -1.96
CA SER A 60 -20.18 -47.49 -0.80
C SER A 60 -21.31 -46.51 -0.44
N ASP A 61 -21.45 -46.21 0.86
CA ASP A 61 -22.33 -45.14 1.35
C ASP A 61 -22.05 -43.79 0.65
N ALA A 62 -20.77 -43.55 0.34
CA ALA A 62 -20.33 -42.33 -0.32
C ALA A 62 -20.90 -42.16 -1.73
N ASN A 63 -21.07 -43.26 -2.48
CA ASN A 63 -21.67 -43.27 -3.81
C ASN A 63 -23.20 -43.36 -3.76
N PHE A 64 -23.76 -44.01 -2.73
CA PHE A 64 -25.19 -44.27 -2.60
C PHE A 64 -25.98 -43.06 -2.07
N TYR A 65 -25.49 -42.43 -1.00
CA TYR A 65 -26.13 -41.29 -0.32
C TYR A 65 -25.61 -39.94 -0.82
N HIS A 66 -25.22 -39.86 -2.10
CA HIS A 66 -24.72 -38.62 -2.71
C HIS A 66 -25.83 -37.90 -3.48
N GLY A 67 -26.75 -37.24 -2.76
CA GLY A 67 -27.95 -36.61 -3.34
C GLY A 67 -27.74 -35.65 -4.51
N THR A 68 -26.54 -35.12 -4.68
CA THR A 68 -26.16 -34.20 -5.76
C THR A 68 -25.23 -34.84 -6.81
N ALA A 69 -25.15 -36.17 -6.89
CA ALA A 69 -24.22 -36.88 -7.77
C ALA A 69 -24.39 -36.60 -9.28
N MET A 70 -25.56 -36.11 -9.69
CA MET A 70 -25.81 -35.60 -11.04
C MET A 70 -26.79 -34.43 -11.00
N SER A 71 -26.53 -33.40 -11.80
CA SER A 71 -27.48 -32.32 -12.04
C SER A 71 -28.59 -32.76 -13.01
N ALA A 72 -29.71 -32.04 -13.05
CA ALA A 72 -30.80 -32.30 -14.01
C ALA A 72 -30.31 -32.33 -15.46
N ALA A 73 -29.37 -31.44 -15.83
CA ALA A 73 -28.77 -31.41 -17.17
C ALA A 73 -27.94 -32.67 -17.47
N GLN A 74 -27.11 -33.12 -16.51
CA GLN A 74 -26.32 -34.34 -16.65
C GLN A 74 -27.21 -35.58 -16.78
N ILE A 75 -28.31 -35.63 -16.02
CA ILE A 75 -29.30 -36.72 -16.12
C ILE A 75 -29.99 -36.70 -17.48
N GLN A 76 -30.37 -35.51 -17.98
CA GLN A 76 -31.00 -35.40 -19.29
C GLN A 76 -30.07 -35.89 -20.41
N VAL A 77 -28.79 -35.52 -20.38
CA VAL A 77 -27.78 -36.03 -21.32
C VAL A 77 -27.68 -37.55 -21.23
N PHE A 78 -27.63 -38.10 -20.02
CA PHE A 78 -27.58 -39.55 -19.81
C PHE A 78 -28.80 -40.26 -20.40
N LEU A 79 -30.02 -39.77 -20.15
CA LEU A 79 -31.26 -40.36 -20.70
C LEU A 79 -31.28 -40.31 -22.23
N ASN A 80 -30.83 -39.19 -22.83
CA ASN A 80 -30.71 -39.07 -24.28
C ASN A 80 -29.70 -40.07 -24.88
N GLN A 81 -28.62 -40.39 -24.16
CA GLN A 81 -27.65 -41.41 -24.59
C GLN A 81 -28.20 -42.84 -24.50
N ARG A 82 -29.03 -43.13 -23.48
CA ARG A 82 -29.62 -44.46 -23.30
C ARG A 82 -30.74 -44.75 -24.31
N VAL A 83 -31.51 -43.73 -24.66
CA VAL A 83 -32.56 -43.83 -25.69
C VAL A 83 -32.31 -42.75 -26.75
N PRO A 84 -31.41 -42.95 -27.74
CA PRO A 84 -31.15 -41.95 -28.77
C PRO A 84 -32.36 -41.62 -29.65
N ARG A 85 -33.30 -42.56 -29.80
CA ARG A 85 -34.58 -42.38 -30.49
C ARG A 85 -35.71 -43.04 -29.70
N CYS A 86 -36.78 -42.29 -29.42
CA CYS A 86 -38.03 -42.83 -28.92
C CYS A 86 -38.84 -43.42 -30.09
N THR A 87 -39.39 -44.63 -29.92
CA THR A 87 -40.15 -45.36 -30.96
C THR A 87 -41.66 -45.34 -30.75
N ILE A 88 -42.14 -44.59 -29.75
CA ILE A 88 -43.58 -44.31 -29.60
C ILE A 88 -44.04 -43.52 -30.83
N GLY A 89 -45.13 -43.98 -31.44
CA GLY A 89 -45.63 -43.47 -32.72
C GLY A 89 -45.18 -44.28 -33.95
N ASP A 90 -44.20 -45.17 -33.82
CA ASP A 90 -43.89 -46.14 -34.88
C ASP A 90 -45.08 -47.12 -35.07
N PRO A 91 -45.21 -47.78 -36.24
CA PRO A 91 -46.29 -48.74 -36.49
C PRO A 91 -46.42 -49.80 -35.38
N GLY A 92 -47.64 -49.93 -34.83
CA GLY A 92 -47.93 -50.83 -33.70
C GLY A 92 -47.59 -50.26 -32.32
N ARG A 93 -47.08 -49.03 -32.22
CA ARG A 93 -46.67 -48.36 -30.97
C ARG A 93 -47.31 -46.98 -30.77
N ALA A 94 -48.56 -46.82 -31.21
CA ALA A 94 -49.29 -45.57 -31.02
C ALA A 94 -49.56 -45.32 -29.51
N ALA A 95 -49.35 -44.07 -29.08
CA ALA A 95 -49.61 -43.67 -27.71
C ALA A 95 -51.07 -43.94 -27.31
N GLY A 96 -51.30 -44.50 -26.12
CA GLY A 96 -52.64 -44.81 -25.61
C GLY A 96 -53.25 -46.13 -26.10
N SER A 97 -52.64 -46.80 -27.09
CA SER A 97 -53.04 -48.13 -27.52
C SER A 97 -52.92 -49.15 -26.38
N VAL A 98 -53.87 -50.08 -26.30
CA VAL A 98 -53.88 -51.14 -25.28
C VAL A 98 -52.76 -52.13 -25.56
N TRP A 99 -51.98 -52.45 -24.53
CA TRP A 99 -50.93 -53.46 -24.55
C TRP A 99 -51.02 -54.32 -23.29
N GLY A 100 -51.44 -55.58 -23.45
CA GLY A 100 -51.76 -56.44 -22.31
C GLY A 100 -52.82 -55.81 -21.40
N SER A 101 -52.49 -55.64 -20.12
CA SER A 101 -53.36 -55.01 -19.11
C SER A 101 -53.13 -53.50 -18.93
N THR A 102 -52.36 -52.85 -19.81
CA THR A 102 -52.02 -51.42 -19.71
C THR A 102 -52.10 -50.73 -21.08
N ARG A 103 -51.60 -49.50 -21.18
CA ARG A 103 -51.53 -48.71 -22.41
C ARG A 103 -50.10 -48.26 -22.68
N ILE A 104 -49.78 -48.10 -23.95
CA ILE A 104 -48.51 -47.47 -24.38
C ILE A 104 -48.50 -46.02 -23.87
N ALA A 105 -47.40 -45.58 -23.28
CA ALA A 105 -47.26 -44.23 -22.75
C ALA A 105 -47.22 -43.18 -23.87
N SER A 106 -47.33 -41.91 -23.50
CA SER A 106 -47.26 -40.79 -24.46
C SER A 106 -45.83 -40.44 -24.89
N SER A 107 -44.82 -40.85 -24.13
CA SER A 107 -43.42 -40.49 -24.37
C SER A 107 -42.46 -41.45 -23.65
N CYS A 108 -41.23 -41.53 -24.15
CA CYS A 108 -40.14 -42.23 -23.47
C CYS A 108 -39.64 -41.44 -22.26
N LEU A 109 -38.99 -42.09 -21.29
CA LEU A 109 -38.52 -41.43 -20.05
C LEU A 109 -37.70 -40.16 -20.31
N ARG A 110 -36.88 -40.14 -21.37
CA ARG A 110 -36.06 -38.98 -21.76
C ARG A 110 -36.87 -37.73 -22.10
N ASP A 111 -38.08 -37.89 -22.65
CA ASP A 111 -38.94 -36.79 -23.12
C ASP A 111 -40.14 -36.58 -22.19
N ALA A 112 -40.38 -37.52 -21.27
CA ALA A 112 -41.53 -37.51 -20.38
C ALA A 112 -41.54 -36.31 -19.43
N ARG A 113 -42.74 -35.74 -19.30
CA ARG A 113 -43.02 -34.57 -18.47
C ARG A 113 -44.14 -34.86 -17.49
N PHE A 114 -43.99 -34.36 -16.27
CA PHE A 114 -44.96 -34.60 -15.20
C PHE A 114 -45.26 -33.32 -14.43
N THR A 115 -46.49 -33.19 -13.96
CA THR A 115 -46.85 -32.21 -12.94
C THR A 115 -46.56 -32.82 -11.57
N THR A 116 -45.78 -32.12 -10.76
CA THR A 116 -45.39 -32.57 -9.41
C THR A 116 -45.98 -31.67 -8.34
N SER A 117 -46.22 -32.23 -7.16
CA SER A 117 -46.69 -31.49 -6.00
C SER A 117 -45.52 -31.13 -5.07
N SER A 118 -45.59 -29.95 -4.45
CA SER A 118 -44.65 -29.56 -3.40
C SER A 118 -44.77 -30.47 -2.19
N ARG A 119 -43.64 -30.78 -1.54
CA ARG A 119 -43.56 -31.54 -0.29
C ARG A 119 -42.81 -30.73 0.76
N ALA A 120 -43.38 -30.60 1.95
CA ALA A 120 -42.67 -30.03 3.09
C ALA A 120 -41.50 -30.93 3.52
N SER A 121 -40.48 -30.34 4.14
CA SER A 121 -39.40 -31.10 4.75
C SER A 121 -39.91 -32.00 5.88
N ASN A 122 -39.30 -33.18 6.03
CA ASN A 122 -39.53 -34.10 7.14
C ASN A 122 -38.20 -34.69 7.62
N ALA A 123 -38.25 -35.68 8.52
CA ALA A 123 -37.07 -36.30 9.12
C ALA A 123 -36.10 -36.96 8.12
N TYR A 124 -36.54 -37.27 6.90
CA TYR A 124 -35.79 -38.07 5.93
C TYR A 124 -35.49 -37.31 4.63
N CYS A 125 -36.36 -36.38 4.23
CA CYS A 125 -36.19 -35.57 3.04
C CYS A 125 -36.41 -34.09 3.34
N ARG A 126 -35.58 -33.23 2.74
CA ARG A 126 -35.76 -31.78 2.69
C ARG A 126 -36.97 -31.41 1.83
N ALA A 127 -37.41 -30.16 1.92
CA ALA A 127 -38.52 -29.68 1.12
C ALA A 127 -38.29 -29.89 -0.39
N TYR A 128 -39.32 -30.34 -1.09
CA TYR A 128 -39.36 -30.46 -2.55
C TYR A 128 -40.33 -29.42 -3.07
N GLN A 129 -39.87 -28.52 -3.94
CA GLN A 129 -40.74 -27.54 -4.60
C GLN A 129 -41.35 -28.17 -5.86
N GLY A 130 -42.67 -28.29 -5.95
CA GLY A 130 -43.36 -28.82 -7.13
C GLY A 130 -43.39 -27.86 -8.32
N GLY A 131 -43.74 -28.38 -9.49
CA GLY A 131 -43.88 -27.59 -10.71
C GLY A 131 -44.74 -28.31 -11.76
N ALA A 132 -45.32 -27.53 -12.68
CA ALA A 132 -45.96 -28.08 -13.88
C ALA A 132 -44.89 -28.45 -14.93
N ASN A 133 -45.12 -29.52 -15.67
CA ASN A 133 -44.31 -29.90 -16.84
C ASN A 133 -42.81 -30.15 -16.58
N GLU A 134 -42.46 -30.71 -15.40
CA GLU A 134 -41.08 -31.05 -15.06
C GLU A 134 -40.58 -32.24 -15.89
N THR A 135 -39.32 -32.21 -16.36
CA THR A 135 -38.69 -33.41 -16.94
C THR A 135 -38.55 -34.50 -15.90
N ALA A 136 -38.57 -35.76 -16.35
CA ALA A 136 -38.09 -36.88 -15.55
C ALA A 136 -36.69 -36.61 -14.95
N ALA A 137 -35.79 -36.01 -15.73
CA ALA A 137 -34.45 -35.63 -15.28
C ALA A 137 -34.43 -34.61 -14.13
N ALA A 138 -35.29 -33.59 -14.18
CA ALA A 138 -35.43 -32.59 -13.11
C ALA A 138 -36.00 -33.24 -11.84
N ILE A 139 -37.00 -34.11 -11.99
CA ILE A 139 -37.59 -34.84 -10.88
C ILE A 139 -36.54 -35.71 -10.18
N ILE A 140 -35.77 -36.53 -10.92
CA ILE A 140 -34.73 -37.39 -10.35
C ILE A 140 -33.67 -36.55 -9.61
N ALA A 141 -33.20 -35.45 -10.21
CA ALA A 141 -32.22 -34.56 -9.57
C ALA A 141 -32.76 -33.94 -8.27
N LYS A 142 -33.98 -33.38 -8.31
CA LYS A 142 -34.60 -32.71 -7.17
C LYS A 142 -34.94 -33.68 -6.05
N VAL A 143 -35.43 -34.88 -6.38
CA VAL A 143 -35.65 -35.94 -5.39
C VAL A 143 -34.33 -36.38 -4.77
N GLY A 144 -33.29 -36.58 -5.57
CA GLY A 144 -31.96 -36.92 -5.06
C GLY A 144 -31.42 -35.88 -4.09
N GLN A 145 -31.55 -34.59 -4.41
CA GLN A 145 -31.16 -33.49 -3.54
C GLN A 145 -32.03 -33.39 -2.28
N SER A 146 -33.34 -33.60 -2.41
CA SER A 146 -34.31 -33.55 -1.32
C SER A 146 -34.06 -34.68 -0.31
N CYS A 147 -33.98 -35.91 -0.76
CA CYS A 147 -33.86 -37.10 0.09
C CYS A 147 -32.41 -37.57 0.30
N GLY A 148 -31.41 -36.91 -0.26
CA GLY A 148 -30.01 -37.30 -0.10
C GLY A 148 -29.63 -38.65 -0.75
N ILE A 149 -30.39 -39.12 -1.75
CA ILE A 149 -30.11 -40.36 -2.49
C ILE A 149 -29.49 -40.01 -3.84
N SER A 150 -28.44 -40.72 -4.22
CA SER A 150 -27.73 -40.47 -5.48
C SER A 150 -28.63 -40.61 -6.72
N PRO A 151 -28.72 -39.58 -7.59
CA PRO A 151 -29.41 -39.71 -8.87
C PRO A 151 -28.94 -40.88 -9.73
N LYS A 152 -27.66 -41.28 -9.62
CA LYS A 152 -27.11 -42.48 -10.27
C LYS A 152 -27.77 -43.77 -9.76
N VAL A 153 -28.00 -43.85 -8.45
CA VAL A 153 -28.71 -44.97 -7.82
C VAL A 153 -30.18 -44.99 -8.26
N LEU A 154 -30.85 -43.83 -8.26
CA LEU A 154 -32.24 -43.74 -8.71
C LEU A 154 -32.40 -44.19 -10.17
N LEU A 155 -31.49 -43.79 -11.06
CA LEU A 155 -31.48 -44.25 -12.46
C LEU A 155 -31.29 -45.76 -12.59
N VAL A 156 -30.35 -46.34 -11.84
CA VAL A 156 -30.13 -47.80 -11.82
C VAL A 156 -31.35 -48.55 -11.30
N MET A 157 -32.02 -48.00 -10.29
CA MET A 157 -33.24 -48.60 -9.75
C MET A 157 -34.39 -48.52 -10.75
N LEU A 158 -34.63 -47.37 -11.41
CA LEU A 158 -35.64 -47.25 -12.47
C LEU A 158 -35.48 -48.31 -13.57
N GLU A 159 -34.24 -48.61 -13.94
CA GLU A 159 -33.92 -49.66 -14.90
C GLU A 159 -34.13 -51.06 -14.33
N LYS A 160 -33.62 -51.32 -13.14
CA LYS A 160 -33.74 -52.64 -12.51
C LYS A 160 -35.21 -53.01 -12.25
N GLU A 161 -36.04 -52.04 -11.89
CA GLU A 161 -37.41 -52.27 -11.45
C GLU A 161 -38.40 -52.31 -12.61
N GLN A 162 -38.26 -51.45 -13.63
CA GLN A 162 -39.24 -51.35 -14.72
C GLN A 162 -38.60 -51.27 -16.13
N SER A 163 -37.28 -51.47 -16.25
CA SER A 163 -36.51 -51.29 -17.50
C SER A 163 -36.70 -49.92 -18.16
N LEU A 164 -37.09 -48.91 -17.37
CA LEU A 164 -37.66 -47.67 -17.88
C LEU A 164 -36.62 -46.72 -18.50
N VAL A 165 -35.33 -46.88 -18.16
CA VAL A 165 -34.26 -45.98 -18.61
C VAL A 165 -33.82 -46.30 -20.04
N THR A 166 -33.86 -47.57 -20.44
CA THR A 166 -33.48 -48.02 -21.78
C THR A 166 -34.67 -48.33 -22.70
N ASP A 167 -35.90 -48.35 -22.17
CA ASP A 167 -37.10 -48.63 -22.97
C ASP A 167 -37.39 -47.51 -23.99
N THR A 168 -37.53 -47.92 -25.25
CA THR A 168 -37.82 -47.02 -26.37
C THR A 168 -39.32 -46.88 -26.65
N TRP A 169 -40.18 -47.57 -25.89
CA TRP A 169 -41.64 -47.51 -26.00
C TRP A 169 -42.37 -47.93 -24.70
N PRO A 170 -42.10 -47.26 -23.56
CA PRO A 170 -42.65 -47.65 -22.27
C PRO A 170 -44.18 -47.58 -22.21
N THR A 171 -44.75 -48.30 -21.25
CA THR A 171 -46.17 -48.30 -20.92
C THR A 171 -46.51 -47.36 -19.76
N VAL A 172 -47.77 -46.95 -19.65
CA VAL A 172 -48.28 -46.15 -18.53
C VAL A 172 -48.00 -46.85 -17.20
N ARG A 173 -48.20 -48.17 -17.13
CA ARG A 173 -47.94 -48.95 -15.92
C ARG A 173 -46.48 -48.86 -15.47
N GLN A 174 -45.50 -48.89 -16.39
CA GLN A 174 -44.09 -48.74 -16.01
C GLN A 174 -43.80 -47.39 -15.35
N PHE A 175 -44.51 -46.31 -15.71
CA PHE A 175 -44.40 -45.03 -15.00
C PHE A 175 -45.14 -45.05 -13.66
N ASP A 176 -46.30 -45.69 -13.58
CA ASP A 176 -47.12 -45.75 -12.37
C ASP A 176 -46.43 -46.52 -11.23
N VAL A 177 -45.63 -47.52 -11.58
CA VAL A 177 -44.88 -48.36 -10.64
C VAL A 177 -43.37 -48.31 -10.89
N ALA A 178 -42.86 -47.15 -11.33
CA ALA A 178 -41.50 -46.93 -11.81
C ALA A 178 -40.37 -47.47 -10.90
N MET A 179 -40.59 -47.49 -9.59
CA MET A 179 -39.61 -48.01 -8.63
C MET A 179 -40.06 -49.34 -8.00
N GLY A 180 -41.26 -49.86 -8.28
CA GLY A 180 -41.83 -51.01 -7.58
C GLY A 180 -42.16 -50.73 -6.11
N TYR A 181 -42.19 -49.45 -5.68
CA TYR A 181 -42.49 -49.09 -4.30
C TYR A 181 -43.98 -49.30 -4.01
N ALA A 182 -44.27 -49.95 -2.86
CA ALA A 182 -45.62 -50.35 -2.44
C ALA A 182 -46.34 -51.26 -3.44
N CYS A 183 -45.59 -52.08 -4.17
CA CYS A 183 -46.06 -53.12 -5.07
C CYS A 183 -45.56 -54.49 -4.61
N PRO A 184 -46.35 -55.29 -3.88
CA PRO A 184 -45.91 -56.60 -3.44
C PRO A 184 -45.76 -57.57 -4.62
N ASP A 185 -44.72 -58.40 -4.61
CA ASP A 185 -44.42 -59.39 -5.67
C ASP A 185 -45.53 -60.44 -5.87
N SER A 186 -46.36 -60.68 -4.85
CA SER A 186 -47.51 -61.60 -4.90
C SER A 186 -48.67 -61.10 -4.05
N GLY A 187 -49.89 -61.19 -4.60
CA GLY A 187 -51.16 -60.97 -3.89
C GLY A 187 -52.09 -62.17 -4.06
N PRO A 188 -53.28 -62.18 -3.41
CA PRO A 188 -54.29 -63.21 -3.66
C PRO A 188 -54.53 -63.38 -5.17
N ASN A 189 -54.56 -64.61 -5.68
CA ASN A 189 -54.70 -64.91 -7.11
C ASN A 189 -53.58 -64.35 -8.01
N ASN A 190 -52.35 -64.21 -7.51
CA ASN A 190 -51.20 -63.68 -8.24
C ASN A 190 -51.40 -62.23 -8.77
N SER A 191 -52.28 -61.45 -8.15
CA SER A 191 -52.70 -60.14 -8.71
C SER A 191 -51.83 -58.94 -8.31
N ALA A 192 -50.72 -59.13 -7.57
CA ALA A 192 -49.77 -58.09 -7.14
C ALA A 192 -50.41 -56.69 -6.99
N ASN A 193 -51.21 -56.48 -5.94
CA ASN A 193 -52.00 -55.26 -5.77
C ASN A 193 -51.13 -54.12 -5.25
N CYS A 194 -50.59 -53.31 -6.15
CA CYS A 194 -49.90 -52.07 -5.80
C CYS A 194 -50.84 -51.08 -5.09
N ASP A 195 -50.33 -50.35 -4.09
CA ASP A 195 -51.08 -49.28 -3.44
C ASP A 195 -51.40 -48.14 -4.44
N PRO A 196 -52.67 -47.91 -4.80
CA PRO A 196 -53.05 -46.89 -5.77
C PRO A 196 -52.62 -45.48 -5.37
N SER A 197 -52.49 -45.20 -4.06
CA SER A 197 -52.07 -43.90 -3.54
C SER A 197 -50.58 -43.60 -3.75
N GLN A 198 -49.79 -44.61 -4.15
CA GLN A 198 -48.36 -44.47 -4.45
C GLN A 198 -48.07 -44.50 -5.96
N THR A 199 -49.10 -44.45 -6.81
CA THR A 199 -48.93 -44.51 -8.27
C THR A 199 -48.41 -43.20 -8.87
N GLY A 200 -47.70 -43.32 -9.99
CA GLY A 200 -47.19 -42.22 -10.80
C GLY A 200 -45.69 -41.96 -10.61
N PHE A 201 -45.02 -41.54 -11.68
CA PHE A 201 -43.55 -41.45 -11.74
C PHE A 201 -42.95 -40.63 -10.60
N PHE A 202 -43.44 -39.40 -10.37
CA PHE A 202 -42.95 -38.54 -9.29
C PHE A 202 -43.12 -39.20 -7.92
N GLN A 203 -44.29 -39.80 -7.67
CA GLN A 203 -44.62 -40.41 -6.39
C GLN A 203 -43.72 -41.61 -6.12
N GLN A 204 -43.52 -42.47 -7.12
CA GLN A 204 -42.63 -43.64 -7.05
C GLN A 204 -41.18 -43.24 -6.77
N VAL A 205 -40.64 -42.27 -7.51
CA VAL A 205 -39.24 -41.82 -7.32
C VAL A 205 -39.04 -41.17 -5.95
N TYR A 206 -39.95 -40.28 -5.53
CA TYR A 206 -39.87 -39.61 -4.23
C TYR A 206 -39.99 -40.60 -3.06
N ARG A 207 -40.98 -41.51 -3.11
CA ARG A 207 -41.23 -42.45 -2.01
C ARG A 207 -40.17 -43.54 -1.89
N ALA A 208 -39.64 -44.03 -3.00
CA ALA A 208 -38.51 -44.95 -2.96
C ALA A 208 -37.27 -44.27 -2.35
N ALA A 209 -36.95 -43.03 -2.75
CA ALA A 209 -35.82 -42.29 -2.18
C ALA A 209 -36.00 -42.00 -0.68
N TRP A 210 -37.22 -41.62 -0.27
CA TRP A 210 -37.59 -41.46 1.13
C TRP A 210 -37.43 -42.77 1.92
N GLN A 211 -37.90 -43.89 1.37
CA GLN A 211 -37.84 -45.20 2.02
C GLN A 211 -36.39 -45.67 2.23
N LEU A 212 -35.49 -45.38 1.28
CA LEU A 212 -34.06 -45.67 1.42
C LEU A 212 -33.40 -44.90 2.58
N GLN A 213 -33.90 -43.70 2.91
CA GLN A 213 -33.49 -42.98 4.12
C GLN A 213 -34.11 -43.58 5.39
N VAL A 214 -35.36 -44.05 5.32
CA VAL A 214 -36.03 -44.72 6.44
C VAL A 214 -35.29 -46.00 6.83
N TYR A 215 -34.82 -46.80 5.87
CA TYR A 215 -34.01 -48.00 6.13
C TYR A 215 -32.76 -47.67 6.95
N LYS A 216 -32.11 -46.55 6.63
CA LYS A 216 -30.92 -46.07 7.34
C LYS A 216 -31.26 -45.54 8.73
N ALA A 217 -32.38 -44.82 8.85
CA ALA A 217 -32.79 -44.19 10.10
C ALA A 217 -33.33 -45.21 11.13
N HIS A 218 -33.93 -46.31 10.66
CA HIS A 218 -34.59 -47.31 11.51
C HIS A 218 -34.08 -48.73 11.26
N PRO A 219 -32.77 -49.01 11.43
CA PRO A 219 -32.18 -50.32 11.12
C PRO A 219 -32.80 -51.48 11.90
N ASN A 220 -33.37 -51.22 13.08
CA ASN A 220 -33.96 -52.27 13.91
C ASN A 220 -35.35 -52.72 13.44
N SER A 221 -35.98 -51.97 12.54
CA SER A 221 -37.30 -52.30 11.97
C SER A 221 -37.22 -53.21 10.75
N TYR A 222 -36.02 -53.60 10.31
CA TYR A 222 -35.78 -54.37 9.09
C TYR A 222 -34.83 -55.55 9.31
N ASN A 223 -34.94 -56.56 8.44
CA ASN A 223 -34.28 -57.86 8.60
C ASN A 223 -32.76 -57.84 8.38
N TYR A 224 -32.23 -56.85 7.65
CA TYR A 224 -30.81 -56.76 7.33
C TYR A 224 -30.19 -55.51 7.95
N LYS A 225 -29.12 -55.71 8.73
CA LYS A 225 -28.47 -54.64 9.51
C LYS A 225 -26.99 -54.46 9.10
N PRO A 226 -26.49 -53.23 9.01
CA PRO A 226 -25.09 -52.99 8.70
C PRO A 226 -24.17 -53.32 9.90
N PHE A 227 -22.89 -53.51 9.61
CA PHE A 227 -21.78 -53.76 10.55
C PHE A 227 -21.89 -55.05 11.37
N GLN A 228 -22.71 -56.00 10.92
CA GLN A 228 -22.85 -57.31 11.56
C GLN A 228 -23.12 -58.40 10.53
N ALA A 229 -22.97 -59.66 10.97
CA ALA A 229 -23.24 -60.83 10.16
C ALA A 229 -24.75 -61.00 9.95
N ASN A 230 -25.18 -61.11 8.69
CA ASN A 230 -26.55 -61.33 8.27
C ASN A 230 -26.64 -62.64 7.49
N ARG A 231 -27.65 -63.46 7.78
CA ARG A 231 -27.94 -64.66 7.00
C ARG A 231 -28.85 -64.29 5.84
N ILE A 232 -28.33 -64.32 4.62
CA ILE A 232 -29.03 -63.84 3.41
C ILE A 232 -29.30 -65.03 2.49
N GLN A 233 -30.56 -65.19 2.07
CA GLN A 233 -30.98 -66.23 1.11
C GLN A 233 -30.40 -65.95 -0.29
N TRP A 234 -30.12 -67.02 -1.03
CA TRP A 234 -29.71 -66.90 -2.44
C TRP A 234 -30.89 -66.71 -3.38
N HIS A 235 -32.06 -67.22 -3.01
CA HIS A 235 -33.27 -67.24 -3.81
C HIS A 235 -34.52 -67.30 -2.90
N PRO A 236 -35.71 -66.86 -3.34
CA PRO A 236 -36.96 -67.04 -2.59
C PRO A 236 -37.24 -68.49 -2.17
N ASN A 237 -36.82 -69.45 -2.99
CA ASN A 237 -36.87 -70.86 -2.65
C ASN A 237 -35.84 -71.16 -1.55
N ALA A 238 -36.32 -71.44 -0.33
CA ALA A 238 -35.46 -71.74 0.82
C ALA A 238 -34.53 -72.95 0.58
N GLY A 239 -34.90 -73.89 -0.29
CA GLY A 239 -34.06 -75.03 -0.67
C GLY A 239 -32.77 -74.66 -1.42
N CYS A 240 -32.67 -73.43 -1.92
CA CYS A 240 -31.46 -72.89 -2.56
C CYS A 240 -30.38 -72.44 -1.57
N GLY A 241 -30.68 -72.40 -0.28
CA GLY A 241 -29.71 -72.09 0.76
C GLY A 241 -29.48 -70.60 1.03
N THR A 242 -28.50 -70.34 1.89
CA THR A 242 -28.18 -69.02 2.45
C THR A 242 -26.67 -68.86 2.57
N SER A 243 -26.19 -67.61 2.61
CA SER A 243 -24.82 -67.28 3.02
C SER A 243 -24.81 -66.31 4.19
N LEU A 244 -23.80 -66.42 5.05
CA LEU A 244 -23.52 -65.43 6.08
C LEU A 244 -22.68 -64.29 5.47
N VAL A 245 -23.17 -63.06 5.56
CA VAL A 245 -22.53 -61.86 5.00
C VAL A 245 -22.46 -60.79 6.08
N THR A 246 -21.25 -60.35 6.42
CA THR A 246 -21.03 -59.19 7.29
C THR A 246 -21.20 -57.93 6.49
N ILE A 247 -22.40 -57.34 6.49
CA ILE A 247 -22.69 -56.13 5.70
C ILE A 247 -21.83 -54.98 6.23
N GLN A 248 -21.07 -54.30 5.37
CA GLN A 248 -20.07 -53.31 5.78
C GLN A 248 -20.60 -51.88 5.85
N ASN A 249 -21.79 -51.59 5.30
CA ASN A 249 -22.31 -50.22 5.23
C ASN A 249 -23.83 -50.16 5.10
N TRP A 250 -24.38 -48.95 5.27
CA TRP A 250 -25.81 -48.68 5.26
C TRP A 250 -26.44 -48.89 3.88
N ALA A 251 -25.73 -48.52 2.81
CA ALA A 251 -26.19 -48.63 1.44
C ALA A 251 -26.42 -50.10 1.02
N THR A 252 -25.50 -50.98 1.38
CA THR A 252 -25.59 -52.42 1.11
C THR A 252 -26.73 -53.05 1.93
N ALA A 253 -26.91 -52.63 3.19
CA ALA A 253 -28.07 -53.05 3.98
C ALA A 253 -29.39 -52.61 3.32
N ALA A 254 -29.48 -51.35 2.88
CA ALA A 254 -30.66 -50.82 2.20
C ALA A 254 -31.00 -51.59 0.91
N LEU A 255 -30.00 -51.98 0.12
CA LEU A 255 -30.19 -52.80 -1.09
C LEU A 255 -30.71 -54.21 -0.77
N TYR A 256 -30.20 -54.84 0.29
CA TYR A 256 -30.75 -56.14 0.73
C TYR A 256 -32.16 -56.02 1.31
N ILE A 257 -32.49 -54.93 2.00
CA ILE A 257 -33.87 -54.69 2.45
C ILE A 257 -34.79 -54.50 1.23
N TYR A 258 -34.32 -53.77 0.21
CA TYR A 258 -35.08 -53.52 -1.01
C TYR A 258 -35.25 -54.76 -1.90
N THR A 259 -34.23 -55.61 -1.97
CA THR A 259 -34.24 -56.82 -2.81
C THR A 259 -33.54 -57.96 -2.07
N PRO A 260 -34.29 -58.81 -1.35
CA PRO A 260 -33.77 -59.61 -0.25
C PRO A 260 -33.06 -60.90 -0.65
N TYR A 261 -32.25 -60.86 -1.70
CA TYR A 261 -31.48 -62.03 -2.17
C TYR A 261 -30.07 -61.67 -2.58
N ARG A 262 -29.12 -62.52 -2.20
CA ARG A 262 -27.74 -62.48 -2.67
C ARG A 262 -27.63 -63.34 -3.94
N PRO A 263 -27.05 -62.83 -5.04
CA PRO A 263 -26.77 -63.67 -6.20
C PRO A 263 -25.83 -64.83 -5.82
N ASN A 264 -26.16 -66.04 -6.27
CA ASN A 264 -25.25 -67.18 -6.16
C ASN A 264 -24.15 -67.09 -7.24
N GLN A 265 -23.18 -68.01 -7.20
CA GLN A 265 -22.05 -67.96 -8.12
C GLN A 265 -22.48 -68.15 -9.59
N ALA A 266 -23.50 -68.97 -9.86
CA ALA A 266 -24.03 -69.15 -11.21
C ALA A 266 -24.58 -67.83 -11.77
N ALA A 267 -25.35 -67.07 -10.97
CA ALA A 267 -25.83 -65.74 -11.35
C ALA A 267 -24.70 -64.76 -11.64
N LEU A 268 -23.63 -64.75 -10.83
CA LEU A 268 -22.46 -63.89 -11.03
C LEU A 268 -21.65 -64.27 -12.27
N ASN A 269 -21.48 -65.57 -12.53
CA ASN A 269 -20.78 -66.06 -13.71
C ASN A 269 -21.52 -65.72 -15.01
N ALA A 270 -22.86 -65.72 -14.97
CA ALA A 270 -23.70 -65.39 -16.13
C ALA A 270 -23.62 -63.92 -16.57
N GLY A 271 -23.12 -63.01 -15.72
CA GLY A 271 -23.04 -61.58 -16.02
C GLY A 271 -24.44 -60.98 -16.27
N TRP A 272 -24.78 -60.70 -17.54
CA TRP A 272 -26.12 -60.27 -17.95
C TRP A 272 -27.10 -61.42 -18.21
N GLY A 273 -26.60 -62.64 -18.42
CA GLY A 273 -27.40 -63.82 -18.74
C GLY A 273 -28.11 -64.45 -17.55
N THR A 274 -28.75 -65.59 -17.83
CA THR A 274 -29.48 -66.43 -16.86
C THR A 274 -28.53 -67.45 -16.24
N GLY A 275 -28.57 -67.58 -14.91
CA GLY A 275 -27.86 -68.62 -14.16
C GLY A 275 -28.71 -69.90 -14.00
N ASP A 276 -28.50 -70.61 -12.89
CA ASP A 276 -29.26 -71.81 -12.52
C ASP A 276 -30.62 -71.50 -11.85
N SER A 277 -31.35 -72.54 -11.43
CA SER A 277 -32.66 -72.42 -10.77
C SER A 277 -32.61 -71.76 -9.38
N CYS A 278 -31.42 -71.54 -8.82
CA CYS A 278 -31.21 -70.86 -7.55
C CYS A 278 -30.61 -69.45 -7.71
N SER A 279 -30.55 -68.96 -8.94
CA SER A 279 -29.99 -67.66 -9.26
C SER A 279 -30.98 -66.54 -9.00
N SER A 280 -30.56 -65.53 -8.23
CA SER A 280 -31.27 -64.26 -8.07
C SER A 280 -30.48 -63.12 -8.70
N TYR A 281 -31.20 -62.18 -9.31
CA TYR A 281 -30.58 -61.19 -10.20
C TYR A 281 -30.65 -59.76 -9.70
N GLY A 282 -31.46 -59.45 -8.70
CA GLY A 282 -31.72 -58.06 -8.31
C GLY A 282 -30.46 -57.27 -7.93
N ASN A 283 -29.77 -57.68 -6.87
CA ASN A 283 -28.54 -57.01 -6.42
C ASN A 283 -27.38 -57.14 -7.43
N ARG A 284 -27.33 -58.24 -8.19
CA ARG A 284 -26.39 -58.40 -9.31
C ARG A 284 -26.63 -57.35 -10.39
N ASN A 285 -27.88 -57.21 -10.85
CA ASN A 285 -28.24 -56.28 -11.92
C ASN A 285 -28.03 -54.84 -11.46
N PHE A 286 -28.34 -54.51 -10.20
CA PHE A 286 -27.99 -53.21 -9.62
C PHE A 286 -26.49 -52.92 -9.77
N TYR A 287 -25.63 -53.85 -9.32
CA TYR A 287 -24.18 -53.71 -9.44
C TYR A 287 -23.74 -53.58 -10.90
N ASN A 288 -24.23 -54.45 -11.78
CA ASN A 288 -23.88 -54.47 -13.20
C ASN A 288 -24.26 -53.16 -13.90
N PHE A 289 -25.49 -52.66 -13.68
CA PHE A 289 -25.95 -51.40 -14.26
C PHE A 289 -25.14 -50.22 -13.70
N TYR A 290 -24.95 -50.13 -12.39
CA TYR A 290 -24.15 -49.06 -11.79
C TYR A 290 -22.72 -49.06 -12.35
N LYS A 291 -22.09 -50.24 -12.41
CA LYS A 291 -20.74 -50.40 -12.92
C LYS A 291 -20.60 -50.01 -14.38
N THR A 292 -21.53 -50.49 -15.21
CA THR A 292 -21.54 -50.23 -16.64
C THR A 292 -21.82 -48.77 -16.97
N TRP A 293 -22.66 -48.10 -16.17
CA TRP A 293 -23.11 -46.75 -16.44
C TRP A 293 -22.24 -45.67 -15.81
N PHE A 294 -21.68 -45.94 -14.63
CA PHE A 294 -21.07 -44.93 -13.78
C PHE A 294 -19.68 -45.30 -13.23
N GLY A 295 -19.17 -46.51 -13.52
CA GLY A 295 -17.84 -46.95 -13.08
C GLY A 295 -17.83 -47.63 -11.71
N ASN A 296 -16.77 -47.44 -10.92
CA ASN A 296 -16.60 -48.18 -9.66
C ASN A 296 -17.75 -47.92 -8.66
N THR A 297 -18.28 -48.98 -8.04
CA THR A 297 -19.28 -48.85 -6.95
C THR A 297 -18.64 -48.37 -5.64
N GLN A 298 -17.31 -48.41 -5.55
CA GLN A 298 -16.50 -47.87 -4.47
C GLN A 298 -15.87 -46.52 -4.85
N LEU A 299 -15.37 -45.76 -3.86
CA LEU A 299 -14.55 -44.58 -4.14
C LEU A 299 -13.21 -45.02 -4.75
N PRO A 300 -12.70 -44.34 -5.79
CA PRO A 300 -11.40 -44.66 -6.39
C PRO A 300 -10.22 -44.41 -5.45
N PHE A 301 -10.38 -43.52 -4.47
CA PHE A 301 -9.37 -43.18 -3.47
C PHE A 301 -10.00 -43.28 -2.08
N PRO A 302 -9.65 -44.31 -1.28
CA PRO A 302 -10.14 -44.44 0.09
C PRO A 302 -9.75 -43.22 0.94
N VAL A 303 -10.60 -42.91 1.91
CA VAL A 303 -10.37 -41.86 2.90
C VAL A 303 -10.51 -42.51 4.28
N ASP A 304 -9.53 -42.30 5.16
CA ASP A 304 -9.46 -42.91 6.48
C ASP A 304 -8.85 -41.94 7.51
N GLY A 305 -8.71 -42.37 8.76
CA GLY A 305 -8.10 -41.58 9.84
C GLY A 305 -8.83 -40.26 10.14
N GLY A 306 -8.11 -39.26 10.65
CA GLY A 306 -8.65 -37.92 10.90
C GLY A 306 -8.98 -37.16 9.61
N ILE A 307 -8.37 -37.53 8.47
CA ILE A 307 -8.78 -37.02 7.14
C ILE A 307 -10.23 -37.41 6.85
N MET A 308 -10.67 -38.63 7.19
CA MET A 308 -12.06 -39.07 7.02
C MET A 308 -13.02 -38.22 7.85
N SER A 309 -12.71 -37.99 9.13
CA SER A 309 -13.55 -37.16 10.01
C SER A 309 -13.67 -35.74 9.49
N TYR A 310 -12.55 -35.13 9.06
CA TYR A 310 -12.56 -33.79 8.47
C TYR A 310 -13.37 -33.76 7.16
N TRP A 311 -13.16 -34.73 6.28
CA TRP A 311 -13.85 -34.83 4.99
C TRP A 311 -15.35 -35.00 5.16
N GLN A 312 -15.82 -35.86 6.07
CA GLN A 312 -17.25 -36.05 6.31
C GLN A 312 -17.94 -34.74 6.75
N ALA A 313 -17.30 -33.98 7.65
CA ALA A 313 -17.81 -32.70 8.12
C ALA A 313 -17.82 -31.62 7.03
N ASN A 314 -16.94 -31.74 6.02
CA ASN A 314 -16.65 -30.70 5.03
C ASN A 314 -16.96 -31.12 3.58
N LYS A 315 -17.66 -32.24 3.39
CA LYS A 315 -17.89 -32.87 2.08
C LYS A 315 -18.58 -31.93 1.07
N SER A 316 -19.42 -31.02 1.57
CA SER A 316 -20.16 -30.06 0.74
C SER A 316 -19.26 -29.16 -0.11
N TRP A 317 -18.08 -28.79 0.38
CA TRP A 317 -17.12 -27.97 -0.37
C TRP A 317 -15.88 -28.74 -0.83
N LEU A 318 -15.47 -29.80 -0.12
CA LEU A 318 -14.31 -30.62 -0.51
C LEU A 318 -14.58 -31.49 -1.74
N GLY A 319 -15.82 -31.94 -1.95
CA GLY A 319 -16.11 -32.90 -3.02
C GLY A 319 -15.52 -34.29 -2.74
N ASN A 320 -15.32 -35.09 -3.79
CA ASN A 320 -14.74 -36.43 -3.63
C ASN A 320 -13.21 -36.39 -3.53
N PRO A 321 -12.58 -37.43 -2.95
CA PRO A 321 -11.13 -37.55 -2.98
C PRO A 321 -10.67 -37.67 -4.43
N ALA A 322 -9.63 -36.91 -4.79
CA ALA A 322 -9.06 -36.81 -6.13
C ALA A 322 -7.72 -37.56 -6.25
N ALA A 323 -7.12 -37.96 -5.12
CA ALA A 323 -5.93 -38.80 -5.07
C ALA A 323 -5.89 -39.63 -3.78
N ALA A 324 -5.04 -40.66 -3.76
CA ALA A 324 -4.73 -41.41 -2.55
C ALA A 324 -4.01 -40.50 -1.53
N ALA A 325 -4.20 -40.79 -0.23
CA ALA A 325 -3.45 -40.13 0.82
C ALA A 325 -1.95 -40.46 0.71
N VAL A 326 -1.11 -39.43 0.84
CA VAL A 326 0.35 -39.53 0.79
C VAL A 326 0.91 -39.24 2.18
N THR A 327 1.87 -40.06 2.62
CA THR A 327 2.62 -39.82 3.86
C THR A 327 3.82 -38.93 3.54
N VAL A 328 3.99 -37.86 4.32
CA VAL A 328 5.10 -36.91 4.17
C VAL A 328 5.90 -36.93 5.47
N PRO A 329 7.20 -37.33 5.45
CA PRO A 329 8.01 -37.44 6.67
C PRO A 329 8.55 -36.10 7.19
N ALA A 330 8.55 -35.05 6.36
CA ALA A 330 9.11 -33.75 6.73
C ALA A 330 8.37 -33.09 7.92
N ASN A 331 9.09 -32.27 8.67
CA ASN A 331 8.56 -31.44 9.76
C ASN A 331 7.71 -32.21 10.80
N GLY A 332 8.18 -33.40 11.18
CA GLY A 332 7.55 -34.23 12.21
C GLY A 332 6.53 -35.25 11.69
N GLY A 333 6.33 -35.33 10.37
CA GLY A 333 5.52 -36.37 9.75
C GLY A 333 4.02 -36.06 9.71
N GLY A 334 3.33 -36.66 8.74
CA GLY A 334 1.88 -36.56 8.62
C GLY A 334 1.37 -37.12 7.29
N ARG A 335 0.07 -36.91 7.05
CA ARG A 335 -0.63 -37.39 5.85
C ARG A 335 -1.31 -36.24 5.13
N LEU A 336 -1.29 -36.28 3.80
CA LEU A 336 -1.94 -35.30 2.93
C LEU A 336 -2.82 -36.05 1.93
N GLN A 337 -4.08 -35.64 1.78
CA GLN A 337 -4.94 -36.14 0.72
C GLN A 337 -5.56 -35.00 -0.09
N ARG A 338 -5.57 -35.17 -1.42
CA ARG A 338 -6.17 -34.22 -2.35
C ARG A 338 -7.62 -34.58 -2.63
N PHE A 339 -8.47 -33.57 -2.69
CA PHE A 339 -9.89 -33.63 -3.01
C PHE A 339 -10.18 -32.67 -4.17
N GLU A 340 -11.33 -32.83 -4.82
CA GLU A 340 -11.75 -31.97 -5.94
C GLU A 340 -11.79 -30.48 -5.53
N GLY A 341 -12.23 -30.19 -4.31
CA GLY A 341 -12.39 -28.83 -3.78
C GLY A 341 -11.18 -28.29 -3.01
N GLY A 342 -10.13 -29.08 -2.79
CA GLY A 342 -8.97 -28.65 -2.01
C GLY A 342 -8.12 -29.78 -1.43
N ASN A 343 -7.28 -29.45 -0.46
CA ASN A 343 -6.36 -30.40 0.18
C ASN A 343 -6.69 -30.52 1.67
N VAL A 344 -6.57 -31.73 2.22
CA VAL A 344 -6.66 -32.00 3.66
C VAL A 344 -5.31 -32.50 4.16
N TYR A 345 -4.83 -31.89 5.23
CA TYR A 345 -3.54 -32.13 5.87
C TYR A 345 -3.76 -32.65 7.28
N GLU A 346 -3.13 -33.76 7.63
CA GLU A 346 -3.19 -34.38 8.95
C GLU A 346 -1.75 -34.50 9.49
N PRO A 347 -1.28 -33.50 10.27
CA PRO A 347 0.02 -33.61 10.93
C PRO A 347 -0.01 -34.70 12.00
N GLN A 348 1.10 -35.40 12.21
CA GLN A 348 1.20 -36.42 13.26
C GLN A 348 0.99 -35.83 14.68
N SER A 349 1.27 -34.53 14.84
CA SER A 349 1.13 -33.80 16.08
C SER A 349 -0.27 -33.20 16.33
N GLY A 350 -1.25 -33.37 15.43
CA GLY A 350 -2.50 -32.61 15.53
C GLY A 350 -3.66 -33.10 14.68
N ALA A 351 -4.73 -32.30 14.67
CA ALA A 351 -5.96 -32.62 13.95
C ALA A 351 -5.88 -32.27 12.46
N ALA A 352 -6.61 -33.03 11.64
CA ALA A 352 -6.72 -32.77 10.22
C ALA A 352 -7.33 -31.38 9.94
N SER A 353 -6.75 -30.66 8.98
CA SER A 353 -7.15 -29.31 8.57
C SER A 353 -7.14 -29.20 7.06
N GLY A 354 -8.09 -28.47 6.48
CA GLY A 354 -8.26 -28.37 5.02
C GLY A 354 -8.13 -26.94 4.49
N MET A 355 -7.65 -26.83 3.26
CA MET A 355 -7.59 -25.59 2.49
C MET A 355 -8.29 -25.76 1.15
N THR A 356 -9.12 -24.79 0.76
CA THR A 356 -9.81 -24.81 -0.54
C THR A 356 -8.81 -24.64 -1.68
N ALA A 357 -9.11 -25.22 -2.85
CA ALA A 357 -8.29 -25.06 -4.05
C ALA A 357 -8.16 -23.59 -4.50
N SER A 358 -9.16 -22.76 -4.18
CA SER A 358 -9.19 -21.32 -4.47
C SER A 358 -8.51 -20.46 -3.40
N SER A 359 -8.03 -21.05 -2.29
CA SER A 359 -7.48 -20.29 -1.17
C SER A 359 -6.17 -19.58 -1.56
N PRO A 360 -6.05 -18.25 -1.35
CA PRO A 360 -4.77 -17.57 -1.51
C PRO A 360 -3.71 -18.11 -0.55
N ILE A 361 -4.11 -18.60 0.63
CA ILE A 361 -3.20 -19.25 1.60
C ILE A 361 -2.60 -20.51 1.02
N LEU A 362 -3.40 -21.36 0.34
CA LEU A 362 -2.88 -22.57 -0.29
C LEU A 362 -1.84 -22.24 -1.38
N LYS A 363 -2.11 -21.22 -2.19
CA LYS A 363 -1.18 -20.77 -3.24
C LYS A 363 0.13 -20.23 -2.65
N ALA A 364 0.04 -19.40 -1.61
CA ALA A 364 1.21 -18.86 -0.92
C ALA A 364 2.00 -19.94 -0.19
N PHE A 365 1.32 -20.89 0.45
CA PHE A 365 1.92 -22.05 1.10
C PHE A 365 2.71 -22.92 0.11
N ALA A 366 2.14 -23.22 -1.05
CA ALA A 366 2.84 -23.95 -2.11
C ALA A 366 4.08 -23.19 -2.60
N ALA A 367 3.99 -21.87 -2.77
CA ALA A 367 5.13 -21.03 -3.16
C ALA A 367 6.23 -20.96 -2.08
N ALA A 368 5.87 -21.13 -0.81
CA ALA A 368 6.79 -21.18 0.32
C ALA A 368 7.45 -22.56 0.53
N GLY A 369 7.32 -23.50 -0.42
CA GLY A 369 7.85 -24.86 -0.31
C GLY A 369 6.90 -25.88 0.32
N GLY A 370 5.64 -25.49 0.56
CA GLY A 370 4.63 -26.37 1.14
C GLY A 370 5.03 -26.91 2.51
N ILE A 371 4.71 -28.18 2.76
CA ILE A 371 4.96 -28.85 4.05
C ILE A 371 6.45 -28.86 4.40
N GLU A 372 7.33 -28.96 3.40
CA GLU A 372 8.79 -29.00 3.59
C GLU A 372 9.40 -27.61 3.82
N GLY A 373 8.64 -26.56 3.52
CA GLY A 373 9.04 -25.17 3.71
C GLY A 373 9.03 -24.72 5.17
N SER A 374 9.38 -23.45 5.37
CA SER A 374 9.48 -22.82 6.70
C SER A 374 8.14 -22.68 7.43
N TRP A 375 7.01 -22.83 6.72
CA TRP A 375 5.68 -22.80 7.33
C TRP A 375 5.38 -24.13 8.05
N GLY A 376 5.89 -25.25 7.54
CA GLY A 376 5.60 -26.58 8.08
C GLY A 376 4.15 -27.01 7.88
N TRP A 377 3.68 -27.90 8.75
CA TRP A 377 2.31 -28.41 8.67
C TRP A 377 1.26 -27.39 9.10
N PRO A 378 0.08 -27.35 8.44
CA PRO A 378 -1.11 -26.70 9.01
C PRO A 378 -1.56 -27.48 10.25
N ILE A 379 -1.77 -26.78 11.36
CA ILE A 379 -2.08 -27.39 12.67
C ILE A 379 -3.45 -26.98 13.23
N ALA A 380 -4.14 -26.04 12.57
CA ALA A 380 -5.51 -25.69 12.90
C ALA A 380 -6.29 -25.29 11.63
N PRO A 381 -7.63 -25.46 11.62
CA PRO A 381 -8.47 -25.00 10.52
C PRO A 381 -8.36 -23.49 10.27
N ALA A 382 -8.61 -23.08 9.03
CA ALA A 382 -8.70 -21.67 8.70
C ALA A 382 -9.92 -21.02 9.37
N ILE A 383 -9.74 -19.81 9.90
CA ILE A 383 -10.77 -18.99 10.52
C ILE A 383 -11.08 -17.82 9.59
N ASN A 384 -12.30 -17.78 9.06
CA ASN A 384 -12.81 -16.69 8.24
C ASN A 384 -13.47 -15.64 9.14
N GLN A 385 -12.90 -14.43 9.19
CA GLN A 385 -13.37 -13.36 10.07
C GLN A 385 -14.32 -12.38 9.35
N GLY A 386 -15.31 -12.95 8.63
CA GLY A 386 -16.47 -12.27 8.04
C GLY A 386 -16.20 -10.90 7.42
N ALA A 387 -16.62 -9.84 8.13
CA ALA A 387 -16.70 -8.44 7.66
C ALA A 387 -15.39 -7.82 7.18
N SER A 388 -14.24 -8.37 7.59
CA SER A 388 -12.90 -7.87 7.20
C SER A 388 -12.37 -8.50 5.90
N GLY A 389 -12.98 -9.58 5.41
CA GLY A 389 -12.42 -10.38 4.32
C GLY A 389 -11.08 -11.03 4.67
N LEU A 390 -10.76 -11.16 5.97
CA LEU A 390 -9.52 -11.74 6.48
C LEU A 390 -9.68 -13.24 6.73
N THR A 391 -8.72 -14.02 6.24
CA THR A 391 -8.58 -15.45 6.56
C THR A 391 -7.30 -15.66 7.37
N THR A 392 -7.40 -16.33 8.52
CA THR A 392 -6.21 -16.72 9.31
C THR A 392 -6.11 -18.23 9.46
N MET A 393 -4.89 -18.76 9.50
CA MET A 393 -4.67 -20.19 9.70
C MET A 393 -3.36 -20.44 10.44
N ARG A 394 -3.35 -21.39 11.38
CA ARG A 394 -2.13 -21.75 12.13
C ARG A 394 -1.35 -22.83 11.41
N PHE A 395 -0.05 -22.60 11.32
CA PHE A 395 0.96 -23.54 10.85
C PHE A 395 2.00 -23.77 11.95
N GLN A 396 2.81 -24.82 11.84
CA GLN A 396 3.92 -25.07 12.78
C GLN A 396 4.90 -23.89 12.87
N GLY A 397 5.17 -23.23 11.73
CA GLY A 397 6.09 -22.10 11.66
C GLY A 397 5.50 -20.75 12.12
N GLY A 398 4.19 -20.69 12.41
CA GLY A 398 3.54 -19.46 12.87
C GLY A 398 2.09 -19.31 12.40
N THR A 399 1.56 -18.10 12.49
CA THR A 399 0.16 -17.79 12.09
C THR A 399 0.15 -17.07 10.77
N VAL A 400 -0.52 -17.63 9.76
CA VAL A 400 -0.70 -17.01 8.44
C VAL A 400 -1.96 -16.15 8.45
N ALA A 401 -1.85 -14.94 7.91
CA ALA A 401 -2.95 -14.03 7.69
C ALA A 401 -3.02 -13.64 6.20
N GLU A 402 -4.20 -13.77 5.62
CA GLU A 402 -4.53 -13.30 4.27
C GLU A 402 -5.42 -12.07 4.39
N THR A 403 -4.94 -10.93 3.89
CA THR A 403 -5.67 -9.67 3.88
C THR A 403 -5.90 -9.22 2.45
N ARG A 404 -7.18 -9.05 2.07
CA ARG A 404 -7.58 -8.60 0.73
C ARG A 404 -6.87 -7.29 0.36
N GLY A 405 -6.18 -7.29 -0.78
CA GLY A 405 -5.46 -6.13 -1.31
C GLY A 405 -4.04 -5.92 -0.74
N VAL A 406 -3.65 -6.66 0.30
CA VAL A 406 -2.33 -6.57 0.93
C VAL A 406 -1.48 -7.81 0.63
N GLY A 407 -2.05 -9.00 0.82
CA GLY A 407 -1.36 -10.27 0.51
C GLY A 407 -1.51 -11.31 1.62
N VAL A 408 -0.71 -12.39 1.50
CA VAL A 408 -0.65 -13.49 2.47
C VAL A 408 0.72 -13.48 3.13
N PHE A 409 0.74 -13.30 4.45
CA PHE A 409 1.98 -13.24 5.23
C PHE A 409 1.88 -14.14 6.45
N ILE A 410 2.98 -14.85 6.74
CA ILE A 410 3.15 -15.58 7.99
C ILE A 410 3.73 -14.65 9.05
N VAL A 411 3.13 -14.63 10.23
CA VAL A 411 3.73 -14.11 11.46
C VAL A 411 4.51 -15.25 12.09
N PRO A 412 5.86 -15.24 12.07
CA PRO A 412 6.67 -16.35 12.58
C PRO A 412 6.41 -16.61 14.06
N GLU A 413 6.62 -17.85 14.49
CA GLU A 413 6.44 -18.23 15.90
C GLU A 413 7.24 -17.34 16.87
N SER A 414 8.42 -16.88 16.45
CA SER A 414 9.25 -15.97 17.24
C SER A 414 8.64 -14.59 17.49
N LEU A 415 7.60 -14.18 16.74
CA LEU A 415 6.88 -12.90 16.90
C LEU A 415 5.42 -13.08 17.31
N ARG A 416 4.87 -14.29 17.16
CA ARG A 416 3.44 -14.58 17.28
C ARG A 416 2.86 -14.21 18.64
N ALA A 417 3.49 -14.63 19.73
CA ALA A 417 2.98 -14.37 21.07
C ALA A 417 2.88 -12.87 21.38
N GLU A 418 3.87 -12.08 20.95
CA GLU A 418 3.85 -10.63 21.12
C GLU A 418 2.80 -9.96 20.23
N TRP A 419 2.61 -10.46 19.00
CA TRP A 419 1.52 -9.99 18.13
C TRP A 419 0.14 -10.24 18.75
N GLU A 420 -0.08 -11.43 19.32
CA GLU A 420 -1.31 -11.80 20.01
C GLU A 420 -1.57 -10.97 21.27
N LYS A 421 -0.53 -10.63 22.04
CA LYS A 421 -0.61 -9.72 23.20
C LYS A 421 -1.20 -8.37 22.82
N TYR A 422 -0.95 -7.87 21.62
CA TYR A 422 -1.52 -6.62 21.13
C TYR A 422 -2.93 -6.77 20.52
N GLY A 423 -3.55 -7.95 20.61
CA GLY A 423 -4.88 -8.25 20.05
C GLY A 423 -4.83 -8.82 18.63
N GLY A 424 -3.64 -9.25 18.16
CA GLY A 424 -3.44 -9.82 16.84
C GLY A 424 -3.88 -8.86 15.72
N TYR A 425 -4.62 -9.39 14.75
CA TYR A 425 -5.05 -8.64 13.56
C TYR A 425 -6.04 -7.50 13.87
N SER A 426 -6.94 -7.68 14.85
CA SER A 426 -7.86 -6.65 15.35
C SER A 426 -7.21 -5.73 16.37
N GLY A 427 -5.99 -6.06 16.75
CA GLY A 427 -5.22 -5.42 17.78
C GLY A 427 -4.71 -4.03 17.43
N SER A 428 -4.01 -3.40 18.36
CA SER A 428 -3.43 -2.07 18.17
C SER A 428 -2.33 -2.01 17.10
N ILE A 429 -1.69 -3.15 16.80
CA ILE A 429 -0.63 -3.27 15.78
C ILE A 429 -1.15 -3.70 14.40
N GLY A 430 -2.27 -4.44 14.35
CA GLY A 430 -2.97 -4.82 13.11
C GLY A 430 -2.39 -6.05 12.40
N TYR A 431 -2.75 -6.21 11.12
CA TYR A 431 -2.34 -7.31 10.25
C TYR A 431 -0.88 -7.16 9.76
N PRO A 432 -0.16 -8.27 9.47
CA PRO A 432 1.16 -8.20 8.85
C PRO A 432 1.07 -7.57 7.46
N SER A 433 1.91 -6.58 7.18
CA SER A 433 1.95 -5.83 5.92
C SER A 433 3.15 -6.20 5.04
N ALA A 434 4.10 -6.96 5.58
CA ALA A 434 5.25 -7.49 4.84
C ALA A 434 5.70 -8.86 5.38
N ALA A 435 6.51 -9.56 4.58
CA ALA A 435 7.19 -10.77 5.03
C ALA A 435 8.21 -10.46 6.15
N ALA A 436 8.30 -11.35 7.13
CA ALA A 436 9.33 -11.25 8.16
C ALA A 436 10.73 -11.41 7.54
N LYS A 437 11.68 -10.60 8.00
CA LYS A 437 13.08 -10.63 7.56
C LYS A 437 13.96 -11.06 8.72
N THR A 438 14.89 -11.98 8.44
CA THR A 438 15.94 -12.36 9.39
C THR A 438 17.24 -11.68 8.98
N THR A 439 17.89 -11.00 9.91
CA THR A 439 19.13 -10.27 9.67
C THR A 439 20.35 -11.17 9.90
N ALA A 440 21.53 -10.72 9.47
CA ALA A 440 22.79 -11.41 9.75
C ALA A 440 23.10 -11.55 11.26
N SER A 441 22.56 -10.64 12.09
CA SER A 441 22.66 -10.72 13.55
C SER A 441 21.67 -11.72 14.19
N GLY A 442 20.89 -12.44 13.38
CA GLY A 442 19.87 -13.38 13.85
C GLY A 442 18.60 -12.73 14.39
N ALA A 443 18.43 -11.41 14.21
CA ALA A 443 17.21 -10.73 14.58
C ALA A 443 16.12 -10.94 13.51
N VAL A 444 14.89 -11.19 13.94
CA VAL A 444 13.71 -11.29 13.08
C VAL A 444 12.90 -10.00 13.22
N ALA A 445 12.54 -9.37 12.11
CA ALA A 445 11.71 -8.17 12.10
C ALA A 445 10.57 -8.30 11.10
N GLN A 446 9.38 -7.85 11.47
CA GLN A 446 8.22 -7.84 10.59
C GLN A 446 7.39 -6.57 10.76
N ASP A 447 7.02 -6.00 9.63
CA ASP A 447 6.12 -4.85 9.57
C ASP A 447 4.66 -5.30 9.54
N PHE A 448 3.85 -4.52 10.27
CA PHE A 448 2.41 -4.64 10.40
C PHE A 448 1.77 -3.31 10.00
N ALA A 449 0.45 -3.30 9.82
CA ALA A 449 -0.30 -2.12 9.41
C ALA A 449 -0.04 -0.88 10.31
N ARG A 450 0.19 -1.07 11.62
CA ARG A 450 0.34 0.01 12.60
C ARG A 450 1.56 -0.15 13.53
N GLY A 451 2.57 -0.91 13.10
CA GLY A 451 3.82 -1.03 13.85
C GLY A 451 4.78 -2.07 13.29
N THR A 452 5.88 -2.28 14.01
CA THR A 452 6.88 -3.29 13.69
C THR A 452 7.14 -4.13 14.93
N LEU A 453 7.14 -5.45 14.77
CA LEU A 453 7.64 -6.36 15.79
C LEU A 453 9.04 -6.82 15.44
N VAL A 454 9.87 -6.95 16.45
CA VAL A 454 11.23 -7.47 16.36
C VAL A 454 11.44 -8.55 17.40
N SER A 455 12.30 -9.51 17.12
CA SER A 455 12.84 -10.41 18.12
C SER A 455 14.29 -10.73 17.82
N VAL A 456 15.05 -11.01 18.88
CA VAL A 456 16.36 -11.65 18.80
C VAL A 456 16.43 -12.70 19.90
N SER A 457 17.15 -13.78 19.64
CA SER A 457 17.40 -14.83 20.62
C SER A 457 17.86 -14.24 21.96
N GLY A 458 17.23 -14.66 23.06
CA GLY A 458 17.54 -14.22 24.42
C GLY A 458 16.88 -12.91 24.88
N SER A 459 16.31 -12.09 23.99
CA SER A 459 15.65 -10.82 24.38
C SER A 459 14.13 -10.82 24.25
N GLY A 460 13.54 -11.90 23.70
CA GLY A 460 12.11 -11.98 23.42
C GLY A 460 11.65 -11.07 22.28
N ALA A 461 10.41 -11.26 21.84
CA ALA A 461 9.77 -10.37 20.87
C ALA A 461 9.25 -9.10 21.54
N ARG A 462 9.30 -7.99 20.82
CA ARG A 462 8.78 -6.71 21.28
C ARG A 462 8.33 -5.84 20.13
N ARG A 463 7.41 -4.93 20.41
CA ARG A 463 7.04 -3.84 19.51
C ARG A 463 8.13 -2.77 19.55
N VAL A 464 8.56 -2.31 18.37
CA VAL A 464 9.37 -1.09 18.27
C VAL A 464 8.50 0.09 18.67
N ASP A 465 8.92 0.84 19.68
CA ASP A 465 8.15 1.96 20.20
C ASP A 465 7.82 2.96 19.07
N PRO A 466 6.53 3.35 18.88
CA PRO A 466 6.13 4.28 17.83
C PRO A 466 6.88 5.61 17.85
N ALA A 467 7.30 6.09 19.03
CA ALA A 467 8.07 7.30 19.22
C ALA A 467 9.46 7.25 18.56
N PHE A 468 9.99 6.06 18.31
CA PHE A 468 11.34 5.82 17.78
C PHE A 468 11.33 5.12 16.43
N LEU A 469 10.18 4.61 15.97
CA LEU A 469 10.08 3.77 14.78
C LEU A 469 10.60 4.45 13.52
N SER A 470 10.30 5.73 13.31
CA SER A 470 10.75 6.49 12.14
C SER A 470 12.27 6.63 12.10
N ALA A 471 12.88 7.04 13.23
CA ALA A 471 14.33 7.17 13.36
C ALA A 471 15.04 5.83 13.22
N TRP A 472 14.50 4.78 13.83
CA TRP A 472 15.05 3.44 13.73
C TRP A 472 15.04 2.92 12.29
N ARG A 473 13.95 3.13 11.54
CA ARG A 473 13.89 2.79 10.11
C ARG A 473 14.86 3.62 9.28
N ALA A 474 14.96 4.93 9.53
CA ALA A 474 15.92 5.80 8.84
C ALA A 474 17.38 5.39 9.09
N GLY A 475 17.69 4.87 10.28
CA GLY A 475 19.00 4.31 10.62
C GLY A 475 19.29 2.92 10.03
N GLY A 476 18.40 2.36 9.19
CA GLY A 476 18.56 1.04 8.57
C GLY A 476 17.79 -0.10 9.27
N GLY A 477 17.02 0.20 10.31
CA GLY A 477 16.13 -0.74 10.99
C GLY A 477 16.87 -1.95 11.58
N ALA A 478 16.28 -3.13 11.45
CA ALA A 478 16.83 -4.36 12.03
C ALA A 478 18.19 -4.75 11.44
N GLY A 479 18.43 -4.40 10.18
CA GLY A 479 19.71 -4.65 9.49
C GLY A 479 20.77 -3.59 9.75
N SER A 480 20.48 -2.57 10.57
CA SER A 480 21.43 -1.50 10.89
C SER A 480 22.60 -1.99 11.74
N ALA A 481 23.67 -1.19 11.78
CA ALA A 481 24.78 -1.38 12.71
C ALA A 481 24.35 -1.34 14.19
N THR A 482 23.18 -0.76 14.50
CA THR A 482 22.64 -0.71 15.86
C THR A 482 21.72 -1.87 16.21
N GLY A 483 21.20 -2.59 15.22
CA GLY A 483 20.34 -3.77 15.39
C GLY A 483 18.90 -3.45 15.84
N VAL A 484 18.26 -4.42 16.50
CA VAL A 484 16.89 -4.29 17.02
C VAL A 484 16.84 -3.83 18.47
N PRO A 485 15.71 -3.26 18.94
CA PRO A 485 15.45 -3.07 20.37
C PRO A 485 15.57 -4.35 21.21
N ILE A 486 16.16 -4.25 22.40
CA ILE A 486 16.37 -5.38 23.33
C ILE A 486 15.81 -5.15 24.75
N ALA A 487 15.38 -3.93 25.06
CA ALA A 487 14.74 -3.56 26.33
C ALA A 487 13.69 -2.49 26.07
N ASP A 488 12.77 -2.24 27.00
CA ASP A 488 11.75 -1.20 26.86
C ASP A 488 12.36 0.22 27.00
N PRO A 489 11.75 1.27 26.43
CA PRO A 489 12.26 2.63 26.55
C PRO A 489 12.28 3.11 28.01
N VAL A 490 13.34 3.81 28.39
CA VAL A 490 13.56 4.34 29.75
C VAL A 490 13.52 5.87 29.73
N VAL A 491 12.64 6.45 30.55
CA VAL A 491 12.55 7.90 30.75
C VAL A 491 13.71 8.38 31.62
N SER A 492 14.36 9.48 31.22
CA SER A 492 15.39 10.19 31.97
C SER A 492 14.94 11.62 32.24
N THR A 493 15.26 12.16 33.41
CA THR A 493 14.99 13.55 33.80
C THR A 493 16.16 14.49 33.49
N ALA A 494 17.29 13.96 33.01
CA ALA A 494 18.49 14.74 32.73
C ALA A 494 18.23 15.85 31.70
N ASN A 495 18.80 17.04 31.93
CA ASN A 495 18.83 18.15 30.97
C ASN A 495 17.47 18.50 30.32
N GLY A 496 16.38 18.51 31.09
CA GLY A 496 15.02 18.82 30.60
C GLY A 496 14.20 17.61 30.15
N GLY A 497 14.77 16.41 30.32
CA GLY A 497 14.07 15.14 30.20
C GLY A 497 13.95 14.59 28.79
N GLY A 498 13.68 13.29 28.71
CA GLY A 498 13.54 12.54 27.46
C GLY A 498 13.51 11.04 27.69
N THR A 499 13.64 10.27 26.62
CA THR A 499 13.57 8.81 26.63
C THR A 499 14.77 8.23 25.90
N THR A 500 15.36 7.19 26.49
CA THR A 500 16.44 6.38 25.91
C THR A 500 15.89 5.01 25.56
N TYR A 501 16.33 4.42 24.44
CA TYR A 501 15.82 3.13 23.99
C TYR A 501 16.97 2.21 23.56
N ARG A 502 17.19 1.14 24.32
CA ARG A 502 18.34 0.25 24.17
C ARG A 502 18.18 -0.67 22.95
N LEU A 503 19.17 -0.65 22.07
CA LEU A 503 19.31 -1.55 20.92
C LEU A 503 20.42 -2.59 21.17
N GLN A 504 20.48 -3.65 20.35
CA GLN A 504 21.52 -4.69 20.42
C GLN A 504 22.94 -4.10 20.50
N PHE A 505 23.23 -3.12 19.64
CA PHE A 505 24.57 -2.55 19.48
C PHE A 505 24.56 -1.01 19.61
N GLY A 506 23.57 -0.45 20.31
CA GLY A 506 23.43 1.00 20.42
C GLY A 506 22.35 1.45 21.40
N THR A 507 22.08 2.74 21.38
CA THR A 507 20.99 3.37 22.12
C THR A 507 20.40 4.45 21.22
N MET A 508 19.08 4.53 21.14
CA MET A 508 18.39 5.68 20.55
C MET A 508 18.00 6.66 21.66
N TYR A 509 18.01 7.94 21.33
CA TYR A 509 17.76 9.02 22.27
C TYR A 509 16.67 9.91 21.72
N ARG A 510 15.75 10.37 22.57
CA ARG A 510 14.72 11.33 22.19
C ARG A 510 14.53 12.29 23.36
N SER A 511 14.79 13.59 23.18
CA SER A 511 14.42 14.57 24.22
C SER A 511 12.89 14.70 24.32
N SER A 512 12.40 15.27 25.41
CA SER A 512 10.96 15.49 25.65
C SER A 512 10.24 16.22 24.50
N THR A 513 10.93 17.12 23.81
CA THR A 513 10.41 17.90 22.67
C THR A 513 11.03 17.52 21.31
N GLY A 514 11.99 16.60 21.29
CA GLY A 514 12.78 16.30 20.10
C GLY A 514 12.33 15.06 19.33
N SER A 515 12.91 14.90 18.14
CA SER A 515 12.87 13.65 17.38
C SER A 515 13.86 12.63 17.93
N ALA A 516 13.58 11.34 17.72
CA ALA A 516 14.50 10.28 18.06
C ALA A 516 15.76 10.31 17.16
N THR A 517 16.93 10.07 17.75
CA THR A 517 18.24 10.08 17.09
C THR A 517 19.07 8.88 17.52
N ILE A 518 20.07 8.52 16.72
CA ILE A 518 20.88 7.30 16.91
C ILE A 518 22.37 7.61 16.74
N PRO A 519 23.07 8.06 17.81
CA PRO A 519 24.52 8.04 17.84
C PRO A 519 25.02 6.60 17.69
N ALA A 520 25.98 6.37 16.79
CA ALA A 520 26.48 5.04 16.47
C ALA A 520 28.01 4.94 16.57
N GLY A 521 28.50 3.71 16.69
CA GLY A 521 29.94 3.39 16.62
C GLY A 521 30.80 4.09 17.68
N GLY A 522 32.02 4.44 17.30
CA GLY A 522 32.99 5.11 18.19
C GLY A 522 32.51 6.46 18.71
N PHE A 523 31.72 7.20 17.93
CA PHE A 523 31.13 8.47 18.34
C PHE A 523 30.20 8.31 19.55
N ARG A 524 29.35 7.27 19.54
CA ARG A 524 28.48 6.95 20.68
C ARG A 524 29.29 6.71 21.95
N ASN A 525 30.36 5.93 21.85
CA ASN A 525 31.21 5.63 23.00
C ASN A 525 31.87 6.91 23.55
N ALA A 526 32.31 7.82 22.67
CA ALA A 526 32.84 9.11 23.05
C ALA A 526 31.78 10.02 23.69
N TYR A 527 30.54 10.00 23.18
CA TYR A 527 29.40 10.70 23.78
C TYR A 527 29.04 10.19 25.17
N ASP A 528 28.96 8.86 25.35
CA ASP A 528 28.73 8.24 26.65
C ASP A 528 29.89 8.59 27.63
N ALA A 529 31.14 8.65 27.15
CA ALA A 529 32.32 9.01 27.96
C ALA A 529 32.32 10.46 28.46
N VAL A 530 31.70 11.40 27.74
CA VAL A 530 31.52 12.79 28.20
C VAL A 530 30.23 13.01 29.00
N GLY A 531 29.62 11.93 29.51
CA GLY A 531 28.44 11.96 30.38
C GLY A 531 27.10 11.74 29.68
N GLY A 532 27.10 11.47 28.37
CA GLY A 532 25.90 11.19 27.59
C GLY A 532 24.83 12.27 27.74
N VAL A 533 23.58 11.86 27.94
CA VAL A 533 22.44 12.79 28.10
C VAL A 533 22.52 13.68 29.33
N SER A 534 23.32 13.30 30.33
CA SER A 534 23.60 14.09 31.53
C SER A 534 24.83 14.97 31.40
N GLY A 535 25.59 14.83 30.31
CA GLY A 535 26.83 15.54 30.05
C GLY A 535 26.64 16.95 29.49
N SER A 536 27.76 17.60 29.17
CA SER A 536 27.82 19.00 28.71
C SER A 536 27.19 19.23 27.33
N LEU A 537 27.03 18.19 26.52
CA LEU A 537 26.35 18.25 25.22
C LEU A 537 24.81 18.21 25.37
N GLY A 538 24.30 17.52 26.39
CA GLY A 538 22.86 17.29 26.56
C GLY A 538 22.29 16.31 25.53
N TRP A 539 21.01 16.44 25.20
CA TRP A 539 20.32 15.51 24.29
C TRP A 539 20.72 15.68 22.81
N PRO A 540 20.91 14.59 22.04
CA PRO A 540 21.20 14.70 20.61
C PRO A 540 19.98 15.15 19.80
N LYS A 541 20.19 16.03 18.81
CA LYS A 541 19.15 16.73 18.03
C LYS A 541 19.17 16.45 16.53
N SER A 542 20.31 16.12 15.94
CA SER A 542 20.42 15.83 14.50
C SER A 542 20.74 14.35 14.24
N ALA A 543 20.77 13.94 12.97
CA ALA A 543 21.45 12.72 12.59
C ALA A 543 22.97 12.85 12.81
N LEU A 544 23.65 11.72 13.01
CA LEU A 544 25.11 11.64 13.03
C LEU A 544 25.63 11.78 11.60
N ASP A 545 26.52 12.75 11.37
CA ASP A 545 27.17 12.99 10.09
C ASP A 545 28.65 12.66 10.20
N CYS A 546 29.09 11.62 9.50
CA CYS A 546 30.50 11.18 9.47
C CYS A 546 31.15 11.41 8.09
N SER A 547 30.74 12.45 7.38
CA SER A 547 31.23 12.77 6.03
C SER A 547 32.57 13.53 6.00
N LEU A 548 33.08 13.97 7.15
CA LEU A 548 34.32 14.74 7.22
C LEU A 548 35.55 13.88 6.90
N SER A 549 36.62 14.55 6.45
CA SER A 549 37.93 13.92 6.26
C SER A 549 38.41 13.15 7.50
N ASN A 550 39.19 12.09 7.26
CA ASN A 550 39.68 11.16 8.29
C ASN A 550 38.57 10.47 9.13
N SER A 551 37.39 10.27 8.53
CA SER A 551 36.22 9.64 9.17
C SER A 551 35.75 10.40 10.42
N GLY A 552 35.92 11.72 10.43
CA GLY A 552 35.39 12.57 11.49
C GLY A 552 33.88 12.63 11.47
N CYS A 553 33.29 12.74 12.65
CA CYS A 553 31.86 12.76 12.84
C CYS A 553 31.40 13.98 13.63
N THR A 554 30.23 14.49 13.27
CA THR A 554 29.57 15.62 13.92
C THR A 554 28.11 15.33 14.20
N MET A 555 27.58 15.94 15.25
CA MET A 555 26.16 15.85 15.59
C MET A 555 25.75 17.09 16.37
N GLU A 556 24.55 17.61 16.13
CA GLU A 556 23.97 18.66 16.96
C GLU A 556 23.37 18.07 18.22
N PHE A 557 23.54 18.79 19.32
CA PHE A 557 22.98 18.50 20.62
C PHE A 557 22.29 19.74 21.20
N GLN A 558 21.58 19.55 22.31
CA GLN A 558 20.87 20.58 23.04
C GLN A 558 21.72 21.82 23.34
N PHE A 559 22.99 21.63 23.71
CA PHE A 559 23.87 22.71 24.14
C PHE A 559 24.99 23.04 23.16
N GLY A 560 24.92 22.59 21.90
CA GLY A 560 25.96 22.86 20.89
C GLY A 560 26.16 21.70 19.93
N GLY A 561 27.21 21.77 19.11
CA GLY A 561 27.61 20.66 18.24
C GLY A 561 28.74 19.85 18.84
N GLY A 562 28.64 18.52 18.75
CA GLY A 562 29.72 17.61 19.10
C GLY A 562 30.56 17.29 17.86
N VAL A 563 31.88 17.45 17.96
CA VAL A 563 32.85 17.14 16.89
C VAL A 563 33.82 16.09 17.40
N TRP A 564 34.01 15.01 16.65
CA TRP A 564 34.85 13.88 17.03
C TRP A 564 35.55 13.26 15.83
N ARG A 565 36.69 12.63 16.08
CA ARG A 565 37.43 11.83 15.10
C ARG A 565 37.88 10.51 15.72
N PRO A 566 38.09 9.44 14.94
CA PRO A 566 38.58 8.16 15.45
C PRO A 566 39.83 8.33 16.32
N GLY A 567 39.81 7.76 17.53
CA GLY A 567 40.91 7.86 18.51
C GLY A 567 41.03 9.20 19.25
N GLY A 568 40.19 10.19 18.94
CA GLY A 568 40.16 11.49 19.62
C GLY A 568 39.06 11.61 20.69
N THR A 569 39.07 12.75 21.39
CA THR A 569 38.03 13.15 22.35
C THR A 569 36.88 13.84 21.61
N LEU A 570 35.64 13.66 22.08
CA LEU A 570 34.49 14.40 21.57
C LEU A 570 34.50 15.82 22.17
N ILE A 571 34.61 16.82 21.31
CA ILE A 571 34.68 18.24 21.71
C ILE A 571 33.33 18.90 21.44
N ARG A 572 32.87 19.72 22.39
CA ARG A 572 31.65 20.52 22.27
C ARG A 572 31.98 21.91 21.73
N LEU A 573 31.42 22.26 20.58
CA LEU A 573 31.37 23.62 20.07
C LEU A 573 30.04 24.29 20.47
N ALA A 574 30.08 25.56 20.89
CA ALA A 574 28.87 26.34 21.16
C ALA A 574 28.00 26.48 19.89
N PRO A 575 26.67 26.68 19.99
CA PRO A 575 25.78 26.65 18.82
C PRO A 575 26.20 27.58 17.67
N SER A 576 26.53 28.84 17.97
CA SER A 576 26.97 29.81 16.95
C SER A 576 28.32 29.44 16.35
N THR A 577 29.26 28.99 17.17
CA THR A 577 30.59 28.52 16.74
C THR A 577 30.48 27.29 15.84
N PHE A 578 29.61 26.33 16.19
CA PHE A 578 29.38 25.13 15.38
C PHE A 578 28.77 25.46 14.02
N ALA A 579 27.81 26.39 13.97
CA ALA A 579 27.22 26.88 12.73
C ALA A 579 28.25 27.59 11.83
N ALA A 580 29.16 28.37 12.42
CA ALA A 580 30.24 29.04 11.68
C ALA A 580 31.34 28.06 11.21
N TRP A 581 31.62 27.02 12.00
CA TRP A 581 32.64 26.02 11.69
C TRP A 581 32.22 25.07 10.59
N ARG A 582 30.99 24.55 10.62
CA ARG A 582 30.53 23.47 9.72
C ARG A 582 30.81 23.72 8.23
N PRO A 583 30.50 24.88 7.62
CA PRO A 583 30.77 25.11 6.21
C PRO A 583 32.27 25.22 5.88
N LEU A 584 33.13 25.37 6.89
CA LEU A 584 34.59 25.54 6.77
C LEU A 584 35.34 24.39 7.46
N ALA A 585 34.68 23.25 7.69
CA ALA A 585 35.23 22.18 8.51
C ALA A 585 36.51 21.58 7.92
N GLU A 586 36.63 21.55 6.59
CA GLU A 586 37.83 21.06 5.91
C GLU A 586 38.96 22.11 5.92
N GLU A 587 38.66 23.40 5.79
CA GLU A 587 39.66 24.48 5.83
C GLU A 587 40.19 24.73 7.25
N LEU A 588 39.31 24.72 8.26
CA LEU A 588 39.68 24.93 9.66
C LEU A 588 40.26 23.67 10.29
N GLY A 589 39.73 22.49 9.94
CA GLY A 589 40.04 21.23 10.61
C GLY A 589 39.28 21.03 11.92
N PHE A 590 39.79 20.14 12.76
CA PHE A 590 39.19 19.78 14.06
C PHE A 590 39.65 20.73 15.17
N PRO A 591 38.79 21.06 16.15
CA PRO A 591 39.17 21.95 17.25
C PRO A 591 40.30 21.35 18.08
N ASP A 592 41.25 22.20 18.49
CA ASP A 592 42.41 21.80 19.28
C ASP A 592 42.09 21.60 20.77
N GLY A 593 40.96 22.12 21.24
CA GLY A 593 40.54 22.09 22.64
C GLY A 593 39.19 22.78 22.85
N PRO A 594 38.87 23.17 24.10
CA PRO A 594 37.71 24.02 24.40
C PRO A 594 38.01 25.51 24.15
N ALA A 595 36.99 26.28 23.77
CA ALA A 595 37.09 27.72 23.58
C ALA A 595 37.66 28.47 24.80
N SER A 596 38.44 29.51 24.52
CA SER A 596 38.94 30.48 25.49
C SER A 596 38.05 31.73 25.54
N SER A 597 37.78 32.27 26.73
CA SER A 597 37.01 33.52 26.90
C SER A 597 37.91 34.75 26.83
N VAL A 598 37.43 35.83 26.19
CA VAL A 598 38.14 37.11 26.06
C VAL A 598 37.20 38.27 26.40
N GLY A 599 37.69 39.23 27.20
CA GLY A 599 36.95 40.43 27.62
C GLY A 599 35.99 40.23 28.80
N THR A 600 35.33 41.31 29.22
CA THR A 600 34.30 41.33 30.29
C THR A 600 33.15 42.26 29.88
N GLY A 601 31.91 41.97 30.29
CA GLY A 601 30.75 42.83 29.98
C GLY A 601 30.33 42.77 28.51
N ASP A 602 29.94 43.91 27.93
CA ASP A 602 29.39 44.02 26.56
C ASP A 602 30.42 43.71 25.44
N GLU A 603 31.71 43.61 25.79
CA GLU A 603 32.80 43.25 24.90
C GLU A 603 33.23 41.78 25.04
N ALA A 604 32.54 41.00 25.88
CA ALA A 604 32.89 39.61 26.11
C ALA A 604 32.59 38.72 24.89
N GLY A 605 33.51 37.79 24.62
CA GLY A 605 33.36 36.79 23.57
C GLY A 605 34.23 35.56 23.82
N THR A 606 34.23 34.65 22.85
CA THR A 606 35.02 33.41 22.89
C THR A 606 35.82 33.22 21.61
N ILE A 607 36.97 32.59 21.75
CA ILE A 607 37.86 32.19 20.66
C ILE A 607 37.97 30.68 20.71
N GLU A 608 37.55 30.02 19.64
CA GLU A 608 37.76 28.59 19.44
C GLU A 608 38.88 28.40 18.42
N ALA A 609 39.92 27.65 18.81
CA ALA A 609 41.14 27.47 18.03
C ALA A 609 41.09 26.19 17.19
N PHE A 610 41.53 26.31 15.95
CA PHE A 610 41.65 25.21 15.00
C PHE A 610 43.00 25.28 14.29
N PRO A 611 43.53 24.16 13.77
CA PRO A 611 44.77 24.15 13.01
C PRO A 611 44.77 25.11 11.81
N GLY A 612 43.61 25.29 11.16
CA GLY A 612 43.43 26.17 9.98
C GLY A 612 43.03 27.61 10.28
N GLY A 613 42.89 28.00 11.56
CA GLY A 613 42.50 29.35 11.96
C GLY A 613 41.65 29.38 13.23
N ASN A 614 40.95 30.49 13.49
CA ASN A 614 40.18 30.67 14.71
C ASN A 614 38.73 31.09 14.39
N ILE A 615 37.78 30.64 15.22
CA ILE A 615 36.42 31.21 15.21
C ILE A 615 36.27 32.13 16.41
N TYR A 616 35.94 33.39 16.11
CA TYR A 616 35.67 34.41 17.11
C TYR A 616 34.16 34.57 17.24
N SER A 617 33.64 34.43 18.46
CA SER A 617 32.21 34.55 18.75
C SER A 617 31.96 35.69 19.72
N SER A 618 31.13 36.66 19.32
CA SER A 618 30.75 37.83 20.12
C SER A 618 29.27 38.17 19.89
N ARG A 619 28.81 39.33 20.40
CA ARG A 619 27.48 39.87 20.09
C ARG A 619 27.23 40.12 18.60
N SER A 620 28.29 40.28 17.80
CA SER A 620 28.19 40.48 16.35
C SER A 620 27.92 39.17 15.59
N GLY A 621 28.07 38.01 16.25
CA GLY A 621 27.98 36.70 15.63
C GLY A 621 29.25 35.87 15.85
N ALA A 622 29.32 34.70 15.21
CA ALA A 622 30.50 33.84 15.18
C ALA A 622 31.06 33.80 13.76
N PHE A 623 32.33 34.17 13.60
CA PHE A 623 32.97 34.24 12.29
C PHE A 623 34.37 33.63 12.32
N ALA A 624 34.67 32.84 11.30
CA ALA A 624 35.98 32.22 11.12
C ALA A 624 36.96 33.20 10.48
N LEU A 625 38.15 33.31 11.08
CA LEU A 625 39.34 33.87 10.45
C LEU A 625 40.27 32.70 10.13
N LEU A 626 40.44 32.44 8.84
CA LEU A 626 41.36 31.41 8.34
C LEU A 626 42.80 31.92 8.43
N ASN A 627 43.75 30.98 8.57
CA ASN A 627 45.18 31.29 8.51
C ASN A 627 45.51 32.06 7.23
N GLY A 628 46.22 33.17 7.39
CA GLY A 628 46.61 34.04 6.29
C GLY A 628 46.67 35.51 6.69
N PRO A 629 46.91 36.41 5.72
CA PRO A 629 47.30 37.79 5.99
C PRO A 629 46.31 38.60 6.82
N ILE A 630 45.00 38.35 6.67
CA ILE A 630 43.96 39.01 7.47
C ILE A 630 44.03 38.57 8.93
N LEU A 631 44.19 37.27 9.21
CA LEU A 631 44.34 36.77 10.58
C LEU A 631 45.65 37.27 11.20
N ASP A 632 46.76 37.18 10.47
CA ASP A 632 48.07 37.63 10.94
C ASP A 632 48.04 39.13 11.27
N GLY A 633 47.46 39.94 10.38
CA GLY A 633 47.29 41.37 10.60
C GLY A 633 46.33 41.70 11.74
N TYR A 634 45.23 40.93 11.89
CA TYR A 634 44.28 41.12 12.97
C TYR A 634 44.91 40.80 14.34
N VAL A 635 45.67 39.71 14.44
CA VAL A 635 46.41 39.36 15.66
C VAL A 635 47.50 40.39 15.95
N ALA A 636 48.23 40.85 14.93
CA ALA A 636 49.23 41.91 15.06
C ALA A 636 48.63 43.26 15.50
N ALA A 637 47.40 43.56 15.08
CA ALA A 637 46.62 44.72 15.52
C ALA A 637 46.07 44.59 16.95
N GLY A 638 46.37 43.49 17.66
CA GLY A 638 45.94 43.21 19.03
C GLY A 638 44.53 42.62 19.15
N GLY A 639 43.98 42.12 18.05
CA GLY A 639 42.77 41.31 18.02
C GLY A 639 41.49 42.05 18.46
N PRO A 640 40.55 41.36 19.14
CA PRO A 640 39.21 41.88 19.39
C PRO A 640 39.14 43.06 20.37
N SER A 641 40.18 43.29 21.17
CA SER A 641 40.25 44.36 22.17
C SER A 641 40.79 45.70 21.63
N GLN A 642 40.99 45.84 20.33
CA GLN A 642 41.64 47.00 19.70
C GLN A 642 40.81 47.60 18.55
N ALA A 643 41.41 48.54 17.79
CA ALA A 643 40.73 49.38 16.80
C ALA A 643 39.91 48.61 15.74
N TRP A 644 40.34 47.42 15.31
CA TRP A 644 39.56 46.60 14.37
C TRP A 644 38.29 46.04 15.04
N GLY A 645 38.37 45.73 16.33
CA GLY A 645 37.29 45.17 17.15
C GLY A 645 36.96 43.72 16.77
N TRP A 646 35.75 43.27 17.11
CA TRP A 646 35.31 41.90 16.83
C TRP A 646 35.03 41.68 15.34
N PRO A 647 35.24 40.47 14.79
CA PRO A 647 34.75 40.13 13.46
C PRO A 647 33.22 40.32 13.39
N ALA A 648 32.74 40.92 12.30
CA ALA A 648 31.34 41.32 12.13
C ALA A 648 30.69 40.68 10.89
N GLY A 649 31.42 39.82 10.18
CA GLY A 649 30.94 39.10 9.01
C GLY A 649 31.97 38.10 8.51
N ALA A 650 31.58 37.31 7.51
CA ALA A 650 32.40 36.22 7.01
C ALA A 650 33.68 36.71 6.30
N HIS A 651 34.73 35.91 6.41
CA HIS A 651 35.92 36.02 5.58
C HIS A 651 35.56 35.55 4.16
N VAL A 652 35.77 36.41 3.17
CA VAL A 652 35.39 36.16 1.77
C VAL A 652 36.60 36.39 0.89
N CYS A 653 36.95 35.39 0.09
CA CYS A 653 37.92 35.55 -0.99
C CYS A 653 37.24 35.37 -2.36
N ASN A 654 37.80 36.00 -3.39
CA ASN A 654 37.47 35.68 -4.78
C ASN A 654 37.96 34.25 -5.14
N SER A 655 37.53 33.74 -6.29
CA SER A 655 37.71 32.33 -6.68
C SER A 655 39.16 31.87 -6.83
N ASP A 656 40.10 32.78 -7.11
CA ASP A 656 41.54 32.50 -7.17
C ASP A 656 42.27 32.78 -5.84
N GLY A 657 41.52 33.22 -4.81
CA GLY A 657 42.07 33.60 -3.52
C GLY A 657 42.94 34.85 -3.54
N ALA A 658 43.07 35.55 -4.67
CA ALA A 658 43.97 36.70 -4.81
C ALA A 658 43.45 37.98 -4.14
N LYS A 659 42.18 38.02 -3.74
CA LYS A 659 41.57 39.14 -3.02
C LYS A 659 40.61 38.63 -1.96
N CYS A 660 40.89 38.96 -0.70
CA CYS A 660 40.06 38.61 0.44
C CYS A 660 39.56 39.85 1.17
N VAL A 661 38.36 39.81 1.70
CA VAL A 661 37.76 40.86 2.53
C VAL A 661 37.12 40.25 3.76
N MET A 662 37.18 40.98 4.87
CA MET A 662 36.50 40.60 6.09
C MET A 662 36.05 41.84 6.86
N PRO A 663 34.76 41.96 7.19
CA PRO A 663 34.26 43.05 8.01
C PRO A 663 34.50 42.76 9.50
N PHE A 664 34.87 43.82 10.21
CA PHE A 664 35.03 43.88 11.67
C PHE A 664 34.15 45.01 12.22
N THR A 665 33.96 45.06 13.54
CA THR A 665 33.13 46.10 14.16
C THR A 665 33.72 47.50 13.99
N GLY A 666 35.04 47.62 13.80
CA GLY A 666 35.73 48.89 13.56
C GLY A 666 35.87 49.30 12.09
N GLY A 667 35.55 48.42 11.13
CA GLY A 667 35.83 48.68 9.71
C GLY A 667 35.93 47.40 8.88
N VAL A 668 36.55 47.48 7.71
CA VAL A 668 36.71 46.34 6.79
C VAL A 668 38.18 46.11 6.49
N ALA A 669 38.66 44.89 6.76
CA ALA A 669 39.96 44.45 6.26
C ALA A 669 39.81 43.95 4.83
N SER A 670 40.73 44.35 3.97
CA SER A 670 40.88 43.84 2.61
C SER A 670 42.32 43.46 2.36
N TRP A 671 42.55 42.32 1.75
CA TRP A 671 43.86 41.85 1.34
C TRP A 671 43.85 41.55 -0.16
N VAL A 672 44.90 41.97 -0.85
CA VAL A 672 45.11 41.68 -2.27
C VAL A 672 46.52 41.11 -2.46
N SER A 673 46.63 40.02 -3.22
CA SER A 673 47.90 39.41 -3.61
C SER A 673 48.75 40.43 -4.38
N GLY A 674 49.98 40.68 -3.90
CA GLY A 674 50.87 41.72 -4.42
C GLY A 674 50.54 43.16 -3.98
N GLY A 675 49.36 43.40 -3.40
CA GLY A 675 48.91 44.72 -2.90
C GLY A 675 48.97 44.88 -1.37
N GLY A 676 49.06 43.77 -0.63
CA GLY A 676 49.15 43.79 0.84
C GLY A 676 47.80 43.86 1.55
N LEU A 677 47.86 43.98 2.89
CA LEU A 677 46.69 44.09 3.76
C LEU A 677 46.37 45.57 4.03
N ALA A 678 45.12 45.96 3.86
CA ALA A 678 44.60 47.28 4.16
C ALA A 678 43.34 47.18 5.01
N PHE A 679 43.21 48.03 6.03
CA PHE A 679 42.00 48.18 6.82
C PHE A 679 41.39 49.55 6.55
N VAL A 680 40.11 49.58 6.20
CA VAL A 680 39.34 50.80 5.98
C VAL A 680 38.40 50.98 7.16
N ASP A 681 38.60 52.05 7.92
CA ASP A 681 37.71 52.43 9.00
C ASP A 681 36.30 52.71 8.44
N GLY A 682 35.26 52.22 9.11
CA GLY A 682 33.88 52.50 8.69
C GLY A 682 33.46 53.94 9.05
N GLU A 683 32.81 54.66 8.13
CA GLU A 683 32.09 55.88 8.51
C GLU A 683 31.02 55.55 9.57
N PRO A 684 30.83 56.39 10.59
CA PRO A 684 29.85 56.12 11.63
C PRO A 684 28.43 56.30 11.08
N GLY A 685 27.78 55.18 10.68
CA GLY A 685 26.32 55.13 10.65
C GLY A 685 25.62 54.39 9.51
N SER A 686 26.28 53.83 8.49
CA SER A 686 25.61 52.94 7.51
C SER A 686 26.28 51.55 7.44
N ARG A 687 25.49 50.48 7.59
CA ARG A 687 25.98 49.08 7.58
C ARG A 687 25.23 48.24 6.55
N ASN A 688 25.94 47.58 5.65
CA ASN A 688 25.35 46.54 4.80
C ASN A 688 25.29 45.23 5.59
N VAL A 689 24.10 44.68 5.80
CA VAL A 689 23.87 43.51 6.66
C VAL A 689 23.15 42.42 5.89
N ARG A 690 23.66 41.18 5.92
CA ARG A 690 23.02 40.06 5.22
C ARG A 690 22.01 39.34 6.11
N ILE A 691 20.85 39.02 5.55
CA ILE A 691 19.83 38.16 6.13
C ILE A 691 19.64 36.98 5.18
N SER A 692 20.13 35.81 5.58
CA SER A 692 20.14 34.60 4.74
C SER A 692 20.17 33.32 5.56
N GLY A 693 19.67 32.23 4.97
CA GLY A 693 19.88 30.86 5.41
C GLY A 693 20.59 30.02 4.35
N SER A 694 20.73 28.71 4.59
CA SER A 694 21.39 27.80 3.63
C SER A 694 20.58 27.60 2.34
N ASP A 695 19.26 27.78 2.41
CA ASP A 695 18.35 27.76 1.27
C ASP A 695 17.26 28.84 1.39
N ARG A 696 16.30 28.84 0.44
CA ARG A 696 15.19 29.81 0.41
C ARG A 696 14.23 29.70 1.60
N PHE A 697 14.08 28.50 2.17
CA PHE A 697 13.19 28.27 3.29
C PHE A 697 13.84 28.81 4.56
N GLU A 698 15.11 28.51 4.79
CA GLU A 698 15.87 29.08 5.89
C GLU A 698 16.10 30.59 5.75
N THR A 699 16.20 31.11 4.52
CA THR A 699 16.27 32.56 4.30
C THR A 699 14.96 33.26 4.70
N ALA A 700 13.81 32.68 4.38
CA ALA A 700 12.51 33.17 4.87
C ALA A 700 12.40 33.10 6.40
N VAL A 701 12.97 32.06 7.02
CA VAL A 701 13.08 31.95 8.49
C VAL A 701 13.96 33.05 9.08
N ALA A 702 15.12 33.32 8.48
CA ALA A 702 16.02 34.39 8.93
C ALA A 702 15.35 35.78 8.85
N MET A 703 14.56 36.04 7.79
CA MET A 703 13.75 37.25 7.67
C MET A 703 12.67 37.34 8.76
N SER A 704 12.00 36.23 9.04
CA SER A 704 11.03 36.15 10.13
C SER A 704 11.68 36.45 11.49
N GLN A 705 12.83 35.86 11.79
CA GLN A 705 13.57 36.10 13.02
C GLN A 705 14.07 37.55 13.14
N HIS A 706 14.45 38.17 12.02
CA HIS A 706 14.79 39.57 11.97
C HIS A 706 13.59 40.50 12.24
N GLY A 707 12.42 40.17 11.69
CA GLY A 707 11.21 40.97 11.83
C GLY A 707 10.45 40.79 13.14
N TYR A 708 10.49 39.59 13.72
CA TYR A 708 9.58 39.10 14.75
C TYR A 708 10.34 38.39 15.88
N SER A 709 10.36 38.99 17.07
CA SER A 709 11.22 38.58 18.20
C SER A 709 10.94 37.18 18.73
N THR A 710 9.70 36.84 19.07
CA THR A 710 9.28 35.48 19.52
C THR A 710 7.82 35.13 19.21
N SER A 711 7.03 36.02 18.61
CA SER A 711 5.65 35.73 18.28
C SER A 711 5.14 36.53 17.09
N ALA A 712 4.22 35.96 16.32
CA ALA A 712 3.44 36.67 15.31
C ALA A 712 1.97 36.21 15.39
N GLY A 713 1.01 37.14 15.45
CA GLY A 713 -0.41 36.77 15.58
C GLY A 713 -0.93 35.95 14.41
N THR A 714 -0.44 36.24 13.19
CA THR A 714 -0.73 35.50 11.97
C THR A 714 0.59 35.14 11.27
N VAL A 715 0.67 33.95 10.69
CA VAL A 715 1.74 33.53 9.76
C VAL A 715 1.13 33.26 8.39
N ILE A 716 1.76 33.77 7.34
CA ILE A 716 1.39 33.46 5.96
C ILE A 716 2.32 32.38 5.43
N VAL A 717 1.77 31.34 4.80
CA VAL A 717 2.53 30.24 4.19
C VAL A 717 2.22 30.16 2.71
N ALA A 718 3.26 30.16 1.88
CA ALA A 718 3.14 30.07 0.42
C ALA A 718 4.16 29.10 -0.18
N ASN A 719 3.92 28.68 -1.42
CA ASN A 719 4.84 27.83 -2.16
C ASN A 719 6.18 28.57 -2.41
N GLY A 720 7.30 27.96 -2.01
CA GLY A 720 8.64 28.51 -2.23
C GLY A 720 9.28 28.09 -3.55
N LEU A 721 8.68 27.15 -4.29
CA LEU A 721 9.20 26.60 -5.55
C LEU A 721 8.50 27.17 -6.78
N ASP A 722 7.28 27.69 -6.61
CA ASP A 722 6.53 28.39 -7.66
C ASP A 722 5.83 29.62 -7.07
N PHE A 723 5.69 30.67 -7.87
CA PHE A 723 5.31 32.01 -7.41
C PHE A 723 3.89 32.53 -7.75
N PRO A 724 3.16 32.06 -8.79
CA PRO A 724 1.99 32.75 -9.32
C PRO A 724 0.93 33.14 -8.29
N ASP A 725 0.59 32.23 -7.38
CA ASP A 725 -0.42 32.47 -6.36
C ASP A 725 0.10 33.36 -5.21
N ALA A 726 1.42 33.42 -5.03
CA ALA A 726 2.05 34.08 -3.88
C ALA A 726 2.41 35.55 -4.13
N LEU A 727 2.50 36.02 -5.38
CA LEU A 727 3.02 37.36 -5.70
C LEU A 727 2.31 38.52 -4.98
N SER A 728 1.01 38.40 -4.71
CA SER A 728 0.23 39.42 -3.99
C SER A 728 0.22 39.23 -2.47
N ALA A 729 0.73 38.10 -1.96
CA ALA A 729 0.76 37.79 -0.53
C ALA A 729 1.71 38.70 0.27
N GLY A 730 2.71 39.29 -0.38
CA GLY A 730 3.59 40.28 0.26
C GLY A 730 2.82 41.48 0.82
N ALA A 731 1.86 42.01 0.05
CA ALA A 731 1.02 43.11 0.48
C ALA A 731 0.08 42.72 1.65
N LEU A 732 -0.42 41.48 1.64
CA LEU A 732 -1.19 40.94 2.76
C LEU A 732 -0.35 40.82 4.03
N GLY A 733 0.88 40.30 3.90
CA GLY A 733 1.83 40.21 5.00
C GLY A 733 2.19 41.57 5.57
N ALA A 734 2.39 42.57 4.71
CA ALA A 734 2.60 43.95 5.14
C ALA A 734 1.38 44.50 5.91
N LYS A 735 0.17 44.33 5.38
CA LYS A 735 -1.08 44.79 6.00
C LYS A 735 -1.30 44.18 7.39
N TRP A 736 -1.06 42.89 7.54
CA TRP A 736 -1.26 42.17 8.80
C TRP A 736 -0.04 42.17 9.71
N LYS A 737 1.09 42.75 9.27
CA LYS A 737 2.38 42.64 9.96
C LYS A 737 2.68 41.18 10.30
N ALA A 738 2.55 40.32 9.30
CA ALA A 738 2.70 38.87 9.39
C ALA A 738 3.92 38.41 8.59
N PRO A 739 4.77 37.51 9.13
CA PRO A 739 5.83 36.90 8.34
C PRO A 739 5.23 36.00 7.25
N LEU A 740 5.88 36.02 6.08
CA LEU A 740 5.60 35.10 4.98
C LEU A 740 6.69 34.03 4.95
N LEU A 741 6.31 32.81 5.31
CA LEU A 741 7.18 31.63 5.26
C LEU A 741 6.90 30.79 4.03
N LEU A 742 7.90 30.02 3.63
CA LEU A 742 7.85 29.21 2.40
C LEU A 742 7.70 27.72 2.72
N THR A 743 6.95 27.01 1.89
CA THR A 743 6.80 25.54 1.93
C THR A 743 7.07 24.92 0.56
N ARG A 744 7.31 23.60 0.52
CA ARG A 744 7.18 22.83 -0.74
C ARG A 744 5.69 22.51 -0.98
N PRO A 745 5.29 22.16 -2.21
CA PRO A 745 3.90 21.87 -2.52
C PRO A 745 3.30 20.72 -1.68
N ASP A 746 4.07 19.68 -1.43
CA ASP A 746 3.63 18.43 -0.79
C ASP A 746 4.21 18.20 0.61
N THR A 747 5.18 19.00 1.02
CA THR A 747 5.96 18.77 2.25
C THR A 747 6.30 20.08 2.96
N LEU A 748 6.00 20.18 4.25
CA LEU A 748 6.41 21.30 5.10
C LEU A 748 7.90 21.14 5.51
N PRO A 749 8.82 22.03 5.11
CA PRO A 749 10.22 21.94 5.52
C PRO A 749 10.39 22.06 7.03
N ALA A 750 11.36 21.33 7.60
CA ALA A 750 11.62 21.34 9.04
C ALA A 750 11.96 22.73 9.58
N ALA A 751 12.74 23.53 8.83
CA ALA A 751 13.06 24.91 9.20
C ALA A 751 11.79 25.79 9.29
N THR A 752 10.89 25.67 8.31
CA THR A 752 9.60 26.38 8.31
C THR A 752 8.73 25.96 9.49
N ALA A 753 8.61 24.65 9.76
CA ALA A 753 7.86 24.13 10.90
C ALA A 753 8.39 24.66 12.24
N ALA A 754 9.71 24.60 12.45
CA ALA A 754 10.36 25.10 13.65
C ALA A 754 10.15 26.61 13.84
N GLU A 755 10.13 27.38 12.75
CA GLU A 755 9.87 28.81 12.82
C GLU A 755 8.40 29.13 13.14
N ILE A 756 7.44 28.37 12.60
CA ILE A 756 6.03 28.49 12.99
C ILE A 756 5.85 28.18 14.48
N GLU A 757 6.48 27.11 14.96
CA GLU A 757 6.49 26.75 16.38
C GLU A 757 7.10 27.87 17.25
N ARG A 758 8.20 28.48 16.79
CA ARG A 758 8.81 29.63 17.47
C ARG A 758 7.84 30.79 17.56
N LEU A 759 7.12 31.11 16.47
CA LEU A 759 6.21 32.25 16.36
C LEU A 759 4.86 32.06 17.08
N ARG A 760 4.47 30.81 17.37
CA ARG A 760 3.21 30.46 18.06
C ARG A 760 1.99 31.24 17.54
N PRO A 761 1.69 31.17 16.23
CA PRO A 761 0.63 31.98 15.67
C PRO A 761 -0.76 31.53 16.13
N SER A 762 -1.64 32.50 16.35
CA SER A 762 -3.07 32.23 16.57
C SER A 762 -3.82 31.89 15.27
N ARG A 763 -3.19 32.15 14.12
CA ARG A 763 -3.76 31.95 12.79
C ARG A 763 -2.65 31.67 11.78
N ILE A 764 -2.86 30.67 10.92
CA ILE A 764 -2.02 30.43 9.74
C ILE A 764 -2.88 30.67 8.50
N VAL A 765 -2.34 31.40 7.52
CA VAL A 765 -3.01 31.63 6.23
C VAL A 765 -2.18 31.04 5.11
N VAL A 766 -2.74 30.05 4.44
CA VAL A 766 -2.13 29.34 3.32
C VAL A 766 -2.55 30.00 2.01
N ILE A 767 -1.58 30.40 1.21
CA ILE A 767 -1.81 31.06 -0.08
C ILE A 767 -1.68 30.05 -1.21
N GLY A 768 -2.70 29.99 -2.06
CA GLY A 768 -2.76 29.14 -3.25
C GLY A 768 -3.60 27.89 -3.07
N GLY A 769 -4.02 27.33 -4.21
CA GLY A 769 -4.84 26.12 -4.25
C GLY A 769 -4.08 24.86 -3.81
N THR A 770 -4.76 23.72 -3.81
CA THR A 770 -4.17 22.42 -3.40
C THR A 770 -3.00 21.97 -4.28
N GLY A 771 -2.93 22.44 -5.53
CA GLY A 771 -1.78 22.21 -6.41
C GLY A 771 -0.53 23.03 -6.04
N ALA A 772 -0.70 24.19 -5.38
CA ALA A 772 0.39 25.04 -4.92
C ALA A 772 0.84 24.67 -3.51
N VAL A 773 -0.11 24.38 -2.62
CA VAL A 773 0.12 23.87 -1.26
C VAL A 773 -0.93 22.80 -0.96
N SER A 774 -0.51 21.53 -0.92
CA SER A 774 -1.38 20.37 -0.75
C SER A 774 -2.07 20.33 0.61
N ASP A 775 -3.13 19.52 0.70
CA ASP A 775 -3.84 19.30 1.96
C ASP A 775 -2.98 18.55 3.00
N ALA A 776 -1.96 17.81 2.56
CA ALA A 776 -0.98 17.20 3.47
C ALA A 776 -0.15 18.26 4.21
N VAL A 777 0.21 19.35 3.53
CA VAL A 777 0.90 20.48 4.19
C VAL A 777 -0.06 21.22 5.11
N VAL A 778 -1.31 21.44 4.71
CA VAL A 778 -2.33 22.08 5.57
C VAL A 778 -2.56 21.26 6.85
N ALA A 779 -2.74 19.94 6.73
CA ALA A 779 -2.90 19.06 7.89
C ALA A 779 -1.69 19.12 8.84
N LYS A 780 -0.48 19.36 8.32
CA LYS A 780 0.71 19.61 9.15
C LYS A 780 0.68 20.98 9.82
N LEU A 781 0.19 22.01 9.14
CA LEU A 781 0.06 23.35 9.70
C LEU A 781 -0.99 23.42 10.82
N GLU A 782 -2.03 22.59 10.75
CA GLU A 782 -3.07 22.44 11.79
C GLU A 782 -2.52 21.90 13.11
N GLU A 783 -1.33 21.27 13.10
CA GLU A 783 -0.63 20.87 14.34
C GLU A 783 -0.07 22.08 15.12
N PHE A 784 0.09 23.25 14.49
CA PHE A 784 0.68 24.45 15.08
C PHE A 784 -0.33 25.54 15.45
N SER A 785 -1.52 25.53 14.87
CA SER A 785 -2.57 26.53 15.09
C SER A 785 -3.95 25.92 14.84
N GLU A 786 -4.88 26.15 15.77
CA GLU A 786 -6.29 25.72 15.63
C GLU A 786 -6.98 26.36 14.41
N ARG A 787 -6.48 27.51 13.96
CA ARG A 787 -7.03 28.23 12.81
C ARG A 787 -6.05 28.24 11.65
N VAL A 788 -6.37 27.48 10.61
CA VAL A 788 -5.65 27.46 9.32
C VAL A 788 -6.63 27.80 8.21
N ASP A 789 -6.48 28.96 7.58
CA ASP A 789 -7.34 29.39 6.47
C ASP A 789 -6.59 29.25 5.14
N ARG A 790 -7.24 28.70 4.11
CA ARG A 790 -6.73 28.73 2.74
C ARG A 790 -7.33 29.90 1.97
N VAL A 791 -6.49 30.68 1.30
CA VAL A 791 -6.87 31.76 0.37
C VAL A 791 -6.38 31.40 -1.02
N SER A 792 -7.32 31.13 -1.94
CA SER A 792 -7.01 30.66 -3.29
C SER A 792 -8.15 30.98 -4.27
N GLY A 793 -7.80 31.25 -5.52
CA GLY A 793 -8.74 31.34 -6.64
C GLY A 793 -8.49 30.27 -7.72
N ALA A 794 -9.27 30.31 -8.79
CA ALA A 794 -9.14 29.38 -9.92
C ALA A 794 -7.83 29.56 -10.71
N ASP A 795 -7.24 30.75 -10.65
CA ASP A 795 -5.96 31.11 -11.24
C ASP A 795 -5.29 32.21 -10.39
N ARG A 796 -4.06 32.59 -10.73
CA ARG A 796 -3.28 33.64 -10.05
C ARG A 796 -4.00 34.99 -9.93
N TYR A 797 -4.83 35.33 -10.91
CA TYR A 797 -5.56 36.60 -10.94
C TYR A 797 -6.72 36.55 -9.95
N ALA A 798 -7.48 35.45 -9.95
CA ALA A 798 -8.51 35.18 -8.96
C ALA A 798 -7.92 35.06 -7.55
N THR A 799 -6.77 34.38 -7.37
CA THR A 799 -6.07 34.30 -6.08
C THR A 799 -5.71 35.69 -5.55
N SER A 800 -5.25 36.62 -6.42
CA SER A 800 -4.95 38.00 -5.99
C SER A 800 -6.19 38.77 -5.51
N ILE A 801 -7.36 38.52 -6.10
CA ILE A 801 -8.64 39.09 -5.66
C ILE A 801 -9.06 38.48 -4.31
N GLU A 802 -8.90 37.17 -4.13
CA GLU A 802 -9.21 36.53 -2.83
C GLU A 802 -8.27 36.99 -1.71
N ILE A 803 -7.00 37.26 -2.03
CA ILE A 803 -6.05 37.90 -1.11
C ILE A 803 -6.52 39.31 -0.73
N ALA A 804 -6.98 40.10 -1.70
CA ALA A 804 -7.53 41.43 -1.45
C ALA A 804 -8.80 41.39 -0.58
N LYS A 805 -9.69 40.42 -0.80
CA LYS A 805 -10.87 40.21 0.06
C LYS A 805 -10.49 39.80 1.48
N ALA A 806 -9.47 38.96 1.64
CA ALA A 806 -8.99 38.53 2.94
C ALA A 806 -8.40 39.70 3.75
N GLY A 807 -7.52 40.50 3.14
CA GLY A 807 -6.82 41.61 3.80
C GLY A 807 -7.68 42.87 4.00
N TRP A 808 -8.64 43.10 3.10
CA TRP A 808 -9.48 44.29 3.05
C TRP A 808 -10.98 43.91 3.00
N ALA A 809 -11.38 43.09 3.96
CA ALA A 809 -12.75 42.55 4.05
C ALA A 809 -13.83 43.65 4.08
N ASN A 810 -13.55 44.78 4.75
CA ASN A 810 -14.47 45.92 4.84
C ASN A 810 -14.59 46.73 3.54
N GLY A 811 -13.80 46.41 2.51
CA GLY A 811 -13.87 47.07 1.20
C GLY A 811 -13.26 48.47 1.17
N THR A 812 -12.22 48.73 1.97
CA THR A 812 -11.60 50.05 2.03
C THR A 812 -10.10 49.98 1.74
N ALA A 813 -9.71 50.33 0.51
CA ALA A 813 -8.33 50.58 0.10
C ALA A 813 -8.32 51.69 -0.97
N SER A 814 -7.99 52.92 -0.57
CA SER A 814 -7.92 54.08 -1.46
C SER A 814 -6.89 53.90 -2.57
N ASP A 815 -5.81 53.18 -2.29
CA ASP A 815 -4.74 52.86 -3.21
C ASP A 815 -4.69 51.36 -3.48
N SER A 816 -4.71 50.96 -4.75
CA SER A 816 -4.48 49.58 -5.18
C SER A 816 -3.35 49.50 -6.19
N PHE A 817 -2.52 48.47 -6.08
CA PHE A 817 -1.40 48.22 -6.98
C PHE A 817 -1.82 47.23 -8.06
N LEU A 818 -1.55 47.55 -9.32
CA LEU A 818 -1.87 46.71 -10.47
C LEU A 818 -0.60 46.28 -11.18
N VAL A 819 -0.36 44.97 -11.22
CA VAL A 819 0.90 44.41 -11.73
C VAL A 819 0.60 43.20 -12.62
N THR A 820 1.48 42.90 -13.56
CA THR A 820 1.33 41.69 -14.39
C THR A 820 1.48 40.42 -13.56
N GLY A 821 0.60 39.44 -13.77
CA GLY A 821 0.73 38.09 -13.20
C GLY A 821 1.60 37.15 -14.05
N ALA A 822 2.13 37.61 -15.18
CA ALA A 822 2.96 36.82 -16.09
C ALA A 822 4.44 36.73 -15.63
N GLY A 823 4.89 37.66 -14.78
CA GLY A 823 6.26 37.69 -14.24
C GLY A 823 6.27 38.16 -12.79
N PHE A 824 7.41 38.02 -12.12
CA PHE A 824 7.54 38.29 -10.68
C PHE A 824 8.23 39.63 -10.31
N PRO A 825 9.27 40.15 -11.00
CA PRO A 825 10.12 41.19 -10.40
C PRO A 825 9.36 42.45 -9.98
N ASP A 826 8.50 42.95 -10.86
CA ASP A 826 7.68 44.13 -10.60
C ASP A 826 6.69 43.89 -9.46
N ALA A 827 6.11 42.69 -9.36
CA ALA A 827 5.14 42.35 -8.33
C ALA A 827 5.77 42.25 -6.93
N LEU A 828 7.02 41.79 -6.84
CA LEU A 828 7.74 41.68 -5.56
C LEU A 828 8.06 43.06 -4.99
N ALA A 829 8.59 43.97 -5.82
CA ALA A 829 8.85 45.35 -5.41
C ALA A 829 7.54 46.09 -5.08
N ALA A 830 6.48 45.87 -5.88
CA ALA A 830 5.14 46.40 -5.60
C ALA A 830 4.56 45.90 -4.27
N GLY A 831 4.76 44.62 -3.93
CA GLY A 831 4.25 44.03 -2.68
C GLY A 831 4.79 44.70 -1.43
N ALA A 832 6.10 45.00 -1.40
CA ALA A 832 6.71 45.76 -0.31
C ALA A 832 6.18 47.20 -0.29
N ALA A 833 6.14 47.86 -1.45
CA ALA A 833 5.73 49.25 -1.55
C ALA A 833 4.24 49.47 -1.21
N ALA A 834 3.39 48.49 -1.50
CA ALA A 834 1.96 48.50 -1.17
C ALA A 834 1.71 48.57 0.34
N GLY A 835 2.66 48.10 1.16
CA GLY A 835 2.63 48.25 2.61
C GLY A 835 2.57 49.71 3.07
N LYS A 836 3.18 50.65 2.33
CA LYS A 836 3.17 52.09 2.67
C LYS A 836 1.79 52.72 2.58
N TYR A 837 0.97 52.24 1.65
CA TYR A 837 -0.41 52.72 1.44
C TYR A 837 -1.44 51.81 2.09
N GLU A 838 -1.01 50.74 2.76
CA GLU A 838 -1.86 49.65 3.23
C GLU A 838 -2.82 49.15 2.13
N GLY A 839 -2.35 49.06 0.88
CA GLY A 839 -3.16 48.73 -0.30
C GLY A 839 -2.92 47.30 -0.82
N PRO A 840 -3.89 46.69 -1.53
CA PRO A 840 -3.70 45.36 -2.12
C PRO A 840 -2.85 45.42 -3.40
N VAL A 841 -2.23 44.29 -3.73
CA VAL A 841 -1.66 44.03 -5.06
C VAL A 841 -2.62 43.12 -5.82
N LEU A 842 -3.14 43.61 -6.93
CA LEU A 842 -4.00 42.88 -7.86
C LEU A 842 -3.21 42.52 -9.11
N LEU A 843 -3.33 41.25 -9.54
CA LEU A 843 -2.64 40.75 -10.71
C LEU A 843 -3.52 40.82 -11.94
N VAL A 844 -2.94 41.22 -13.08
CA VAL A 844 -3.63 41.24 -14.38
C VAL A 844 -2.86 40.45 -15.45
N PRO A 845 -3.57 39.85 -16.43
CA PRO A 845 -2.96 39.45 -17.69
C PRO A 845 -2.53 40.72 -18.42
N GLY A 846 -1.25 41.07 -18.28
CA GLY A 846 -0.74 42.39 -18.58
C GLY A 846 -0.78 42.81 -20.05
N ASP A 847 -0.84 41.86 -20.97
CA ASP A 847 -0.96 42.03 -22.41
C ASP A 847 -2.42 42.18 -22.88
N ALA A 848 -3.40 41.99 -21.99
CA ALA A 848 -4.81 42.13 -22.34
C ALA A 848 -5.16 43.56 -22.77
N GLU A 849 -6.15 43.68 -23.65
CA GLU A 849 -6.64 44.97 -24.15
C GLU A 849 -7.23 45.85 -23.03
N LYS A 850 -7.82 45.25 -22.00
CA LYS A 850 -8.38 45.96 -20.84
C LYS A 850 -8.37 45.09 -19.59
N ALA A 851 -8.50 45.72 -18.42
CA ALA A 851 -8.65 45.00 -17.16
C ALA A 851 -9.93 44.13 -17.19
N SER A 852 -9.86 42.94 -16.60
CA SER A 852 -11.00 42.03 -16.55
C SER A 852 -12.11 42.57 -15.65
N THR A 853 -13.36 42.18 -15.92
CA THR A 853 -14.51 42.57 -15.08
C THR A 853 -14.32 42.25 -13.59
N PRO A 854 -13.77 41.10 -13.18
CA PRO A 854 -13.47 40.83 -11.77
C PRO A 854 -12.52 41.85 -11.13
N ILE A 855 -11.48 42.29 -11.84
CA ILE A 855 -10.54 43.30 -11.34
C ILE A 855 -11.23 44.65 -11.18
N MET A 856 -12.02 45.07 -12.18
CA MET A 856 -12.79 46.32 -12.09
C MET A 856 -13.81 46.29 -10.94
N SER A 857 -14.46 45.14 -10.74
CA SER A 857 -15.39 44.93 -9.62
C SER A 857 -14.67 45.02 -8.27
N GLU A 858 -13.48 44.42 -8.16
CA GLU A 858 -12.70 44.44 -6.93
C GLU A 858 -12.19 45.86 -6.61
N LEU A 859 -11.68 46.60 -7.60
CA LEU A 859 -11.31 48.02 -7.45
C LEU A 859 -12.49 48.90 -7.01
N SER A 860 -13.71 48.51 -7.39
CA SER A 860 -14.93 49.22 -6.99
C SER A 860 -15.37 48.84 -5.59
N ARG A 861 -15.30 47.54 -5.23
CA ARG A 861 -15.55 47.02 -3.88
C ARG A 861 -14.61 47.64 -2.84
N LEU A 862 -13.34 47.82 -3.21
CA LEU A 862 -12.31 48.43 -2.37
C LEU A 862 -12.45 49.94 -2.22
N GLY A 863 -13.33 50.59 -2.99
CA GLY A 863 -13.43 52.05 -3.01
C GLY A 863 -12.14 52.72 -3.49
N THR A 864 -11.36 52.05 -4.35
CA THR A 864 -10.06 52.54 -4.80
C THR A 864 -10.21 53.81 -5.63
N THR A 865 -9.52 54.87 -5.21
CA THR A 865 -9.46 56.17 -5.87
C THR A 865 -8.18 56.36 -6.68
N THR A 866 -7.09 55.67 -6.31
CA THR A 866 -5.81 55.70 -7.01
C THR A 866 -5.33 54.29 -7.36
N VAL A 867 -4.99 54.06 -8.62
CA VAL A 867 -4.38 52.82 -9.09
C VAL A 867 -2.90 53.04 -9.40
N HIS A 868 -2.04 52.30 -8.72
CA HIS A 868 -0.59 52.29 -8.93
C HIS A 868 -0.23 51.16 -9.89
N ILE A 869 0.00 51.46 -11.16
CA ILE A 869 0.44 50.48 -12.14
C ILE A 869 1.95 50.30 -12.03
N VAL A 870 2.41 49.06 -11.88
CA VAL A 870 3.84 48.74 -11.83
C VAL A 870 4.25 47.96 -13.06
N GLY A 871 5.29 48.45 -13.73
CA GLY A 871 5.80 47.93 -15.00
C GLY A 871 5.46 48.85 -16.19
N GLY A 872 6.26 48.75 -17.25
CA GLY A 872 6.04 49.47 -18.51
C GLY A 872 4.79 49.00 -19.26
N THR A 873 4.49 49.60 -20.41
CA THR A 873 3.33 49.24 -21.25
C THR A 873 3.41 47.82 -21.83
N GLY A 874 4.61 47.25 -21.97
CA GLY A 874 4.80 45.84 -22.31
C GLY A 874 4.51 44.87 -21.16
N ALA A 875 4.51 45.35 -19.90
CA ALA A 875 4.17 44.56 -18.73
C ALA A 875 2.69 44.73 -18.35
N VAL A 876 2.16 45.96 -18.37
CA VAL A 876 0.73 46.26 -18.19
C VAL A 876 0.30 47.24 -19.27
N SER A 877 -0.55 46.80 -20.19
CA SER A 877 -0.92 47.51 -21.41
C SER A 877 -1.48 48.92 -21.15
N SER A 878 -1.37 49.79 -22.15
CA SER A 878 -2.02 51.10 -22.12
C SER A 878 -3.54 50.99 -22.08
N GLY A 879 -4.11 49.93 -22.68
CA GLY A 879 -5.54 49.68 -22.64
C GLY A 879 -6.06 49.32 -21.25
N ILE A 880 -5.31 48.53 -20.47
CA ILE A 880 -5.58 48.30 -19.04
C ILE A 880 -5.54 49.62 -18.27
N GLN A 881 -4.50 50.45 -18.47
CA GLN A 881 -4.38 51.76 -17.84
C GLN A 881 -5.58 52.67 -18.12
N SER A 882 -5.99 52.77 -19.39
CA SER A 882 -7.14 53.57 -19.80
C SER A 882 -8.44 53.05 -19.17
N ALA A 883 -8.62 51.73 -19.06
CA ALA A 883 -9.80 51.13 -18.46
C ALA A 883 -9.91 51.42 -16.96
N VAL A 884 -8.82 51.25 -16.20
CA VAL A 884 -8.83 51.48 -14.73
C VAL A 884 -8.88 52.97 -14.37
N GLY A 885 -8.39 53.85 -15.25
CA GLY A 885 -8.41 55.30 -15.07
C GLY A 885 -9.79 55.96 -15.23
N GLN A 886 -10.81 55.24 -15.68
CA GLN A 886 -12.18 55.76 -15.74
C GLN A 886 -12.72 55.97 -14.31
N GLY A 887 -12.60 57.20 -13.82
CA GLY A 887 -13.04 57.60 -12.47
C GLY A 887 -12.02 57.40 -11.35
N ARG A 888 -10.75 57.12 -11.68
CA ARG A 888 -9.66 56.93 -10.70
C ARG A 888 -8.38 57.62 -11.18
N ALA A 889 -7.57 58.11 -10.25
CA ALA A 889 -6.21 58.55 -10.55
C ALA A 889 -5.35 57.33 -10.89
N VAL A 890 -4.41 57.47 -11.83
CA VAL A 890 -3.47 56.41 -12.17
C VAL A 890 -2.03 56.92 -12.12
N VAL A 891 -1.20 56.23 -11.35
CA VAL A 891 0.25 56.48 -11.27
C VAL A 891 0.97 55.26 -11.82
N ARG A 892 1.92 55.44 -12.75
CA ARG A 892 2.70 54.33 -13.32
C ARG A 892 4.17 54.42 -12.90
N TYR A 893 4.69 53.33 -12.35
CA TYR A 893 6.10 53.14 -12.06
C TYR A 893 6.70 52.16 -13.06
N ALA A 894 7.53 52.66 -13.97
CA ALA A 894 8.12 51.85 -15.05
C ALA A 894 9.54 52.28 -15.35
N GLY A 895 10.49 51.35 -15.26
CA GLY A 895 11.88 51.52 -15.67
C GLY A 895 12.21 50.77 -16.95
N VAL A 896 13.46 50.95 -17.41
CA VAL A 896 13.99 50.26 -18.60
C VAL A 896 14.18 48.76 -18.37
N ASP A 897 14.39 48.36 -17.11
CA ASP A 897 14.47 46.96 -16.67
C ASP A 897 13.89 46.82 -15.24
N ARG A 898 13.89 45.60 -14.70
CA ARG A 898 13.36 45.30 -13.36
C ARG A 898 14.05 46.04 -12.22
N PHE A 899 15.34 46.36 -12.39
CA PHE A 899 16.12 47.05 -11.37
C PHE A 899 15.74 48.53 -11.36
N ASP A 900 15.67 49.15 -12.54
CA ASP A 900 15.19 50.53 -12.71
C ASP A 900 13.71 50.68 -12.29
N THR A 901 12.85 49.71 -12.61
CA THR A 901 11.46 49.71 -12.11
C THR A 901 11.42 49.71 -10.58
N SER A 902 12.21 48.86 -9.90
CA SER A 902 12.26 48.85 -8.43
C SER A 902 12.76 50.17 -7.84
N ALA A 903 13.75 50.81 -8.48
CA ALA A 903 14.25 52.13 -8.08
C ALA A 903 13.19 53.23 -8.26
N ARG A 904 12.40 53.18 -9.34
CA ARG A 904 11.31 54.15 -9.60
C ARG A 904 10.13 53.99 -8.65
N ILE A 905 9.79 52.76 -8.26
CA ILE A 905 8.82 52.51 -7.19
C ILE A 905 9.34 53.14 -5.90
N ALA A 906 10.60 52.87 -5.53
CA ALA A 906 11.19 53.41 -4.31
C ALA A 906 11.17 54.96 -4.31
N ASN A 907 11.68 55.60 -5.36
CA ASN A 907 11.73 57.05 -5.47
C ASN A 907 10.34 57.72 -5.47
N GLY A 908 9.34 57.05 -6.04
CA GLY A 908 7.99 57.58 -6.15
C GLY A 908 7.16 57.46 -4.88
N ILE A 909 7.52 56.55 -3.98
CA ILE A 909 6.76 56.23 -2.76
C ILE A 909 7.48 56.66 -1.49
N PHE A 910 8.82 56.70 -1.54
CA PHE A 910 9.68 57.14 -0.45
C PHE A 910 10.44 58.41 -0.89
N PRO A 911 9.92 59.60 -0.56
CA PRO A 911 10.57 60.87 -0.89
C PRO A 911 12.00 60.96 -0.33
N ASP A 912 12.79 61.85 -0.93
CA ASP A 912 14.16 62.12 -0.48
C ASP A 912 14.18 62.56 1.01
N GLY A 913 15.12 62.02 1.78
CA GLY A 913 15.20 62.22 3.23
C GLY A 913 14.30 61.30 4.07
N THR A 914 13.55 60.37 3.47
CA THR A 914 12.71 59.42 4.24
C THR A 914 13.58 58.59 5.19
N ARG A 915 13.30 58.66 6.50
CA ARG A 915 14.05 57.91 7.51
C ARG A 915 13.61 56.45 7.59
N THR A 916 14.28 55.57 6.85
CA THR A 916 14.00 54.13 6.80
C THR A 916 15.24 53.36 6.33
N ASP A 917 15.38 52.11 6.77
CA ASP A 917 16.40 51.19 6.23
C ASP A 917 16.01 50.73 4.82
N THR A 918 16.98 50.25 4.05
CA THR A 918 16.75 49.71 2.70
C THR A 918 16.94 48.21 2.67
N TYR A 919 16.23 47.55 1.76
CA TYR A 919 16.32 46.10 1.60
C TYR A 919 16.60 45.77 0.14
N TRP A 920 17.62 44.97 -0.11
CA TRP A 920 18.06 44.56 -1.43
C TRP A 920 17.78 43.08 -1.62
N ALA A 921 17.09 42.72 -2.69
CA ALA A 921 16.89 41.33 -3.09
C ALA A 921 17.35 41.11 -4.53
N SER A 922 17.58 39.85 -4.91
CA SER A 922 17.96 39.54 -6.29
C SER A 922 16.80 39.81 -7.24
N GLY A 923 17.07 40.51 -8.35
CA GLY A 923 16.09 40.61 -9.43
C GLY A 923 15.99 39.36 -10.29
N TYR A 924 16.84 38.34 -10.07
CA TYR A 924 16.87 37.10 -10.86
C TYR A 924 16.11 35.93 -10.22
N SER A 925 15.88 35.96 -8.91
CA SER A 925 15.16 34.94 -8.14
C SER A 925 14.02 35.56 -7.34
N PHE A 926 12.91 34.84 -7.15
CA PHE A 926 11.71 35.40 -6.52
C PHE A 926 11.59 35.13 -5.02
N ALA A 927 12.12 34.01 -4.52
CA ALA A 927 11.75 33.48 -3.21
C ALA A 927 12.13 34.41 -2.04
N ASP A 928 13.36 34.95 -2.07
CA ASP A 928 13.86 35.84 -1.01
C ASP A 928 13.14 37.19 -1.03
N ALA A 929 12.87 37.73 -2.22
CA ALA A 929 12.11 38.96 -2.39
C ALA A 929 10.62 38.79 -2.04
N LEU A 930 10.05 37.59 -2.20
CA LEU A 930 8.66 37.28 -1.82
C LEU A 930 8.49 37.23 -0.30
N ALA A 931 9.31 36.45 0.40
CA ALA A 931 9.31 36.41 1.86
C ALA A 931 9.70 37.77 2.45
N GLY A 932 10.71 38.40 1.87
CA GLY A 932 11.17 39.74 2.18
C GLY A 932 10.09 40.80 2.01
N GLY A 933 9.29 40.74 0.95
CA GLY A 933 8.28 41.76 0.64
C GLY A 933 7.28 41.98 1.77
N ALA A 934 6.86 40.92 2.45
CA ALA A 934 5.99 41.03 3.62
C ALA A 934 6.67 41.75 4.80
N LEU A 935 7.92 41.38 5.11
CA LEU A 935 8.73 42.02 6.15
C LEU A 935 8.98 43.50 5.83
N VAL A 936 9.47 43.77 4.62
CA VAL A 936 9.89 45.09 4.16
C VAL A 936 8.70 46.05 4.08
N GLY A 937 7.56 45.57 3.58
CA GLY A 937 6.32 46.33 3.58
C GLY A 937 5.80 46.61 5.00
N ALA A 938 5.87 45.63 5.91
CA ALA A 938 5.48 45.83 7.31
C ALA A 938 6.37 46.85 8.05
N LYS A 939 7.64 47.00 7.64
CA LYS A 939 8.57 48.03 8.13
C LYS A 939 8.36 49.40 7.46
N GLY A 940 7.58 49.48 6.38
CA GLY A 940 7.41 50.69 5.59
C GLY A 940 8.73 51.12 4.93
N SER A 941 9.46 50.15 4.38
CA SER A 941 10.76 50.34 3.75
C SER A 941 10.72 50.01 2.25
N PRO A 942 11.63 50.54 1.43
CA PRO A 942 11.74 50.16 0.03
C PRO A 942 12.42 48.78 -0.14
N LEU A 943 11.87 47.95 -1.03
CA LEU A 943 12.53 46.75 -1.56
C LEU A 943 13.11 47.07 -2.93
N LEU A 944 14.44 47.10 -3.02
CA LEU A 944 15.17 47.34 -4.25
C LEU A 944 15.67 46.01 -4.82
N LEU A 945 15.57 45.85 -6.13
CA LEU A 945 16.10 44.68 -6.83
C LEU A 945 17.49 45.00 -7.36
N THR A 946 18.43 44.07 -7.17
CA THR A 946 19.81 44.23 -7.65
C THR A 946 20.29 43.01 -8.44
N ARG A 947 21.41 43.17 -9.15
CA ARG A 947 22.11 42.07 -9.82
C ARG A 947 22.89 41.26 -8.79
N GLN A 948 23.31 40.05 -9.19
CA GLN A 948 24.05 39.16 -8.31
C GLN A 948 25.42 39.73 -7.92
N GLU A 949 26.18 40.31 -8.86
CA GLU A 949 27.59 40.68 -8.63
C GLU A 949 27.82 42.20 -8.55
N CYS A 950 26.79 43.03 -8.65
CA CYS A 950 26.94 44.48 -8.58
C CYS A 950 25.60 45.17 -8.32
N VAL A 951 25.67 46.42 -7.85
CA VAL A 951 24.52 47.28 -7.60
C VAL A 951 24.29 48.21 -8.80
N PRO A 952 23.14 48.13 -9.49
CA PRO A 952 22.81 49.04 -10.59
C PRO A 952 22.84 50.52 -10.15
N GLY A 953 23.18 51.41 -11.07
CA GLY A 953 23.26 52.86 -10.82
C GLY A 953 21.96 53.40 -10.20
N SER A 954 20.83 53.12 -10.84
CA SER A 954 19.48 53.54 -10.39
C SER A 954 19.13 53.01 -8.99
N VAL A 955 19.53 51.78 -8.67
CA VAL A 955 19.27 51.14 -7.37
C VAL A 955 20.00 51.87 -6.25
N ALA A 956 21.30 52.10 -6.42
CA ALA A 956 22.06 52.75 -5.35
C ALA A 956 21.99 54.29 -5.39
N GLU A 957 21.37 54.89 -6.40
CA GLU A 957 20.82 56.24 -6.31
C GLU A 957 19.53 56.27 -5.47
N ALA A 958 18.62 55.33 -5.69
CA ALA A 958 17.41 55.20 -4.87
C ALA A 958 17.74 54.89 -3.40
N ASN A 959 18.76 54.08 -3.16
CA ASN A 959 19.26 53.79 -1.81
C ASN A 959 19.77 55.03 -1.09
N ALA A 960 20.45 55.94 -1.80
CA ALA A 960 21.04 57.14 -1.23
C ALA A 960 20.02 58.23 -0.86
N ARG A 961 18.79 58.14 -1.38
CA ARG A 961 17.69 59.08 -1.09
C ARG A 961 17.01 58.84 0.25
N VAL A 962 17.18 57.67 0.85
CA VAL A 962 16.60 57.37 2.16
C VAL A 962 17.68 57.41 3.25
N VAL A 963 17.28 57.85 4.43
CA VAL A 963 18.16 58.02 5.59
C VAL A 963 17.99 56.82 6.52
N GLY A 964 18.75 55.76 6.25
CA GLY A 964 18.78 54.53 7.04
C GLY A 964 20.12 54.33 7.75
N VAL A 965 20.13 53.50 8.80
CA VAL A 965 21.37 53.07 9.46
C VAL A 965 21.90 51.78 8.82
N ASN A 966 21.02 51.02 8.17
CA ASN A 966 21.39 49.74 7.57
C ASN A 966 20.80 49.58 6.16
N THR A 967 21.53 48.81 5.35
CA THR A 967 21.05 48.24 4.09
C THR A 967 21.07 46.73 4.23
N PHE A 968 19.92 46.08 4.17
CA PHE A 968 19.78 44.64 4.38
C PHE A 968 19.76 43.88 3.05
N LEU A 969 20.67 42.92 2.89
CA LEU A 969 20.68 42.00 1.75
C LEU A 969 19.84 40.77 2.08
N LEU A 970 18.82 40.55 1.28
CA LEU A 970 17.85 39.46 1.38
C LEU A 970 18.28 38.32 0.46
N GLY A 971 18.99 37.34 1.02
CA GLY A 971 19.52 36.19 0.28
C GLY A 971 21.00 35.91 0.52
N GLY A 972 21.39 34.65 0.30
CA GLY A 972 22.77 34.18 0.45
C GLY A 972 23.73 34.76 -0.60
N SER A 973 25.03 34.50 -0.44
CA SER A 973 26.09 34.99 -1.33
C SER A 973 25.97 34.49 -2.78
N SER A 974 25.34 33.33 -2.99
CA SER A 974 25.06 32.79 -4.33
C SER A 974 23.93 33.50 -5.07
N VAL A 975 23.12 34.30 -4.38
CA VAL A 975 21.98 35.04 -4.93
C VAL A 975 22.28 36.54 -4.99
N LEU A 976 22.94 37.04 -3.95
CA LEU A 976 23.49 38.39 -3.84
C LEU A 976 24.97 38.29 -3.42
N GLY A 977 25.86 38.39 -4.39
CA GLY A 977 27.31 38.30 -4.25
C GLY A 977 27.88 39.27 -3.23
N ASN A 978 29.14 39.05 -2.87
CA ASN A 978 29.80 39.85 -1.84
C ASN A 978 30.19 41.24 -2.36
N GLU A 979 30.28 41.39 -3.68
CA GLU A 979 30.40 42.66 -4.38
C GLU A 979 29.20 43.56 -4.08
N VAL A 980 27.99 42.99 -4.04
CA VAL A 980 26.76 43.71 -3.65
C VAL A 980 26.83 44.06 -2.17
N LEU A 981 27.28 43.15 -1.31
CA LEU A 981 27.48 43.45 0.13
C LEU A 981 28.49 44.59 0.34
N ALA A 982 29.51 44.68 -0.51
CA ALA A 982 30.49 45.76 -0.52
C ALA A 982 29.99 47.05 -1.19
N GLY A 983 28.76 47.09 -1.72
CA GLY A 983 28.20 48.25 -2.41
C GLY A 983 28.82 48.51 -3.80
N THR A 984 29.45 47.51 -4.40
CA THR A 984 30.14 47.62 -5.70
C THR A 984 29.15 48.01 -6.80
N ARG A 985 29.39 49.14 -7.47
CA ARG A 985 28.53 49.60 -8.56
C ARG A 985 28.75 48.78 -9.83
N CYS A 986 27.70 48.52 -10.58
CA CYS A 986 27.82 47.91 -11.91
C CYS A 986 28.61 48.83 -12.85
N ALA A 987 29.46 48.25 -13.70
CA ALA A 987 30.11 48.98 -14.79
C ALA A 987 29.04 49.61 -15.71
N ARG A 988 29.29 50.84 -16.16
CA ARG A 988 28.37 51.60 -17.02
C ARG A 988 28.30 51.03 -18.43
#